data_AF-A0AAD4XM85-F1
#
_entry.id   AF-A0AAD4XM85-F1
#
_cell.length_a   1.000
_cell.length_b   1.000
_cell.length_c   1.000
_cell.angle_alpha   90.00
_cell.angle_beta   90.00
_cell.angle_gamma   90.00
#
_symmetry.space_group_name_H-M   'P 1'
#
loop_
_entity.id
_entity.type
_entity.pdbx_description
1 polymer ?
#
loop_
_entity_poly.entity_id
_entity_poly.type
_entity_poly.pdbx_seq_one_letter_code
_entity_poly.pdbx_strand_id
1 'polypeptide(L)'
;MMIPSSTLIISLLCIILSVFQTCYSVSTGTIIQPSKSRQISWKPRAFVYEGFLTEEECDHLIALAKTELKRSVVANSESGDSMLSEVRTSSGTFIGKAKDSIVSHIEDKIAAWTFLPKENGEDIQVLKYEEGQKYDAHYDYFSDPVNIVRGGHRLATVLMYLSHVQKGGETVFPNAEELPHRGSHNKDDLSDCAKKGIAVKPRKGDALLFFNLYPTAVPDTMSLHGGCPVLEGEKWSATKWIHVDSFDKNVGSGSGGGTCSDDNDRCEQWAALGECTKNPEYMVGSTDIPGSCRRSCKRICTLCDGALKAGSGSVTRAIFSAECSHSFHFACITSYVKRGNHICPICDVEWKDIPSHAPITKPTNGSTRVVHILTWPSHIKATPGTLPCIPSQTNSNRSITSNSLSSEPFHFNDDDPLDFQFKFPSNDKSIIRSIDIKTSTELSAVRRSISQKNFHVLINLKAHVTDLNQVNSEMPSPTRRAPVDLVTVLDVSGSMTGTKILLLKRAMGFVIENLGPFDRLSVITFSSNARRLFPLLLMNDSGKQHALQAVSCLFAGGETNILEGLKKGARVIEDRRHKNPVCSIMLLSDGQDIVKNRIHLQEELRLKIPVHTFGFGEDHDPATLHSIAEGSKGTFSFIENEGLIQDAFAQCIGGLLGVVAQDLQVHIQSPEHDLCLSQLKAGSYSSNISCDNQIGFIDIGELYADEERDVLVLVNIPAVVDNDSSSQMKLVKSMTTDAIEVKIYRPRSLIEDLVVSVEVDRQKNRFRAAEAMRFARAAADKGDLPNARAIIDRCRMWISESASMPAGDKLSVALDAELQEVWSRMGSKKIYESTGRGYILSGMGAHSMQKATARGDSTETSSPVHAYQTLPMFEMLKLSRMSLPNFLRPKQTQPKYI
;
A
#
# COMPACT_ATOMS: atom_id res chain seq x y z
N MET A 1 1.25 39.61 -72.48
CA MET A 1 0.75 38.26 -72.15
C MET A 1 0.76 38.13 -70.64
N MET A 2 -0.42 38.30 -70.03
CA MET A 2 -0.61 38.14 -68.59
C MET A 2 -0.77 36.64 -68.30
N ILE A 3 0.23 36.06 -67.64
CA ILE A 3 0.08 34.75 -67.03
C ILE A 3 -0.81 34.95 -65.80
N PRO A 4 -1.93 34.22 -65.65
CA PRO A 4 -2.91 34.52 -64.62
C PRO A 4 -2.34 34.18 -63.25
N SER A 5 -2.61 35.04 -62.26
CA SER A 5 -2.17 34.91 -60.86
C SER A 5 -2.64 33.62 -60.16
N SER A 6 -3.42 32.78 -60.83
CA SER A 6 -3.89 31.48 -60.36
C SER A 6 -2.82 30.38 -60.46
N THR A 7 -1.87 30.44 -61.40
CA THR A 7 -0.88 29.37 -61.58
C THR A 7 0.25 29.40 -60.54
N LEU A 8 0.62 30.58 -60.03
CA LEU A 8 1.60 30.69 -58.95
C LEU A 8 1.04 30.21 -57.60
N ILE A 9 -0.26 30.43 -57.36
CA ILE A 9 -0.92 29.98 -56.13
C ILE A 9 -1.10 28.46 -56.13
N ILE A 10 -1.42 27.85 -57.28
CA ILE A 10 -1.55 26.38 -57.40
C ILE A 10 -0.17 25.70 -57.25
N SER A 11 0.89 26.28 -57.81
CA SER A 11 2.26 25.77 -57.62
C SER A 11 2.72 25.84 -56.15
N LEU A 12 2.39 26.92 -55.44
CA LEU A 12 2.73 27.06 -54.03
C LEU A 12 1.88 26.13 -53.15
N LEU A 13 0.60 25.92 -53.49
CA LEU A 13 -0.27 24.97 -52.79
C LEU A 13 0.20 23.51 -52.99
N CYS A 14 0.66 23.14 -54.19
CA CYS A 14 1.19 21.80 -54.47
C CYS A 14 2.52 21.53 -53.76
N ILE A 15 3.37 22.55 -53.56
CA ILE A 15 4.60 22.42 -52.77
C ILE A 15 4.30 22.36 -51.27
N ILE A 16 3.30 23.11 -50.79
CA ILE A 16 2.85 23.01 -49.38
C ILE A 16 2.17 21.65 -49.13
N LEU A 17 1.38 21.13 -50.08
CA LEU A 17 0.79 19.79 -50.00
C LEU A 17 1.85 18.68 -50.07
N SER A 18 2.90 18.80 -50.88
CA SER A 18 3.98 17.79 -50.93
C SER A 18 4.88 17.81 -49.69
N VAL A 19 5.08 18.98 -49.06
CA VAL A 19 5.80 19.13 -47.78
C VAL A 19 4.93 18.66 -46.60
N PHE A 20 3.61 18.85 -46.64
CA PHE A 20 2.70 18.25 -45.67
C PHE A 20 2.58 16.73 -45.82
N GLN A 21 2.76 16.19 -47.02
CA GLN A 21 2.69 14.75 -47.29
C GLN A 21 3.99 14.00 -46.98
N THR A 22 5.12 14.71 -46.79
CA THR A 22 6.37 14.14 -46.28
C THR A 22 6.54 14.29 -44.75
N CYS A 23 5.69 15.06 -44.08
CA CYS A 23 5.72 15.23 -42.62
C CYS A 23 4.57 14.51 -41.86
N TYR A 24 3.70 13.80 -42.56
CA TYR A 24 2.72 12.86 -41.99
C TYR A 24 2.86 11.47 -42.63
N SER A 25 4.04 10.88 -42.46
CA SER A 25 4.16 9.42 -42.36
C SER A 25 4.53 9.09 -40.92
N VAL A 26 3.59 9.35 -40.02
CA VAL A 26 3.56 8.61 -38.77
C VAL A 26 3.13 7.21 -39.19
N SER A 27 4.06 6.25 -39.08
CA SER A 27 3.75 4.82 -39.17
C SER A 27 2.43 4.58 -38.42
N THR A 28 1.42 4.07 -39.11
CA THR A 28 0.15 3.63 -38.52
C THR A 28 0.41 2.40 -37.66
N GLY A 29 1.12 2.58 -36.55
CA GLY A 29 1.50 1.57 -35.60
C GLY A 29 0.42 1.42 -34.54
N THR A 30 -0.23 0.25 -34.53
CA THR A 30 -0.70 -0.43 -33.32
C THR A 30 -1.80 0.27 -32.51
N ILE A 31 -2.86 0.78 -33.16
CA ILE A 31 -4.04 1.26 -32.43
C ILE A 31 -4.93 0.06 -32.05
N ILE A 32 -4.80 -0.41 -30.82
CA ILE A 32 -5.76 -1.34 -30.22
C ILE A 32 -7.02 -0.56 -29.83
N GLN A 33 -8.19 -1.02 -30.26
CA GLN A 33 -9.49 -0.41 -29.98
C GLN A 33 -10.17 -1.16 -28.82
N PRO A 34 -10.30 -0.56 -27.63
CA PRO A 34 -10.88 -1.25 -26.47
C PRO A 34 -12.31 -1.74 -26.71
N SER A 35 -13.09 -1.04 -27.54
CA SER A 35 -14.48 -1.38 -27.86
C SER A 35 -14.66 -2.72 -28.60
N LYS A 36 -13.61 -3.25 -29.23
CA LYS A 36 -13.61 -4.56 -29.90
C LYS A 36 -13.26 -5.72 -28.96
N SER A 37 -12.82 -5.42 -27.73
CA SER A 37 -12.52 -6.42 -26.73
C SER A 37 -13.74 -6.65 -25.83
N ARG A 38 -14.24 -7.89 -25.83
CA ARG A 38 -15.37 -8.32 -25.03
C ARG A 38 -14.92 -9.35 -24.00
N GLN A 39 -15.27 -9.11 -22.76
CA GLN A 39 -15.03 -10.08 -21.70
C GLN A 39 -15.96 -11.30 -21.82
N ILE A 40 -15.39 -12.50 -21.66
CA ILE A 40 -16.14 -13.77 -21.65
C ILE A 40 -16.19 -14.43 -20.27
N SER A 41 -15.16 -14.25 -19.44
CA SER A 41 -15.15 -14.79 -18.08
C SER A 41 -14.29 -13.92 -17.14
N TRP A 42 -14.65 -13.93 -15.85
CA TRP A 42 -13.83 -13.39 -14.76
C TRP A 42 -12.96 -14.47 -14.10
N LYS A 43 -13.34 -15.74 -14.23
CA LYS A 43 -12.64 -16.91 -13.69
C LYS A 43 -12.71 -18.07 -14.71
N PRO A 44 -11.65 -18.33 -15.49
CA PRO A 44 -10.41 -17.57 -15.54
C PRO A 44 -10.68 -16.20 -16.19
N ARG A 45 -9.79 -15.23 -15.99
CA ARG A 45 -9.93 -13.94 -16.65
C ARG A 45 -9.70 -14.11 -18.15
N ALA A 46 -10.75 -13.94 -18.95
CA ALA A 46 -10.70 -14.21 -20.39
C ALA A 46 -11.49 -13.19 -21.22
N PHE A 47 -10.94 -12.82 -22.38
CA PHE A 47 -11.44 -11.79 -23.30
C PHE A 47 -11.32 -12.24 -24.75
N VAL A 48 -12.32 -11.92 -25.56
CA VAL A 48 -12.28 -12.07 -27.02
C VAL A 48 -12.13 -10.70 -27.65
N TYR A 49 -11.20 -10.56 -28.60
CA TYR A 49 -11.06 -9.38 -29.43
C TYR A 49 -11.53 -9.71 -30.84
N GLU A 50 -12.58 -9.02 -31.27
CA GLU A 50 -13.19 -9.23 -32.59
C GLU A 50 -12.37 -8.53 -33.69
N GLY A 51 -11.97 -9.28 -34.72
CA GLY A 51 -11.12 -8.78 -35.80
C GLY A 51 -9.77 -8.24 -35.31
N PHE A 52 -9.11 -9.00 -34.44
CA PHE A 52 -7.76 -8.69 -33.95
C PHE A 52 -6.73 -8.78 -35.09
N LEU A 53 -6.80 -9.82 -35.91
CA LEU A 53 -6.00 -9.97 -37.13
C LEU A 53 -6.79 -9.55 -38.37
N THR A 54 -6.10 -9.01 -39.37
CA THR A 54 -6.66 -8.82 -40.70
C THR A 54 -6.70 -10.14 -41.47
N GLU A 55 -7.50 -10.24 -42.53
CA GLU A 55 -7.55 -11.46 -43.34
C GLU A 55 -6.19 -11.78 -43.97
N GLU A 56 -5.44 -10.75 -44.38
CA GLU A 56 -4.09 -10.88 -44.94
C GLU A 56 -3.09 -11.40 -43.90
N GLU A 57 -3.15 -10.91 -42.64
CA GLU A 57 -2.34 -11.41 -41.54
C GLU A 57 -2.63 -12.90 -41.26
N CYS A 58 -3.90 -13.30 -41.29
CA CYS A 58 -4.31 -14.69 -41.14
C CYS A 58 -3.77 -15.59 -42.26
N ASP A 59 -3.95 -15.19 -43.52
CA ASP A 59 -3.53 -15.97 -44.67
C ASP A 59 -1.99 -16.08 -44.76
N HIS A 60 -1.29 -15.04 -44.33
CA HIS A 60 0.17 -15.02 -44.23
C HIS A 60 0.69 -16.05 -43.21
N LEU A 61 0.13 -16.07 -41.99
CA LEU A 61 0.50 -17.06 -40.97
C LEU A 61 0.21 -18.50 -41.45
N ILE A 62 -0.90 -18.73 -42.15
CA ILE A 62 -1.23 -20.04 -42.74
C ILE A 62 -0.21 -20.41 -43.82
N ALA A 63 0.19 -19.47 -44.68
CA ALA A 63 1.16 -19.71 -45.75
C ALA A 63 2.54 -20.10 -45.20
N LEU A 64 3.03 -19.39 -44.17
CA LEU A 64 4.26 -19.74 -43.44
C LEU A 64 4.16 -21.11 -42.78
N ALA A 65 3.00 -21.47 -42.23
CA ALA A 65 2.83 -22.76 -41.57
C ALA A 65 2.78 -23.94 -42.55
N LYS A 66 2.18 -23.75 -43.75
CA LYS A 66 2.05 -24.79 -44.79
C LYS A 66 3.38 -25.36 -45.27
N THR A 67 4.48 -24.61 -45.18
CA THR A 67 5.79 -25.09 -45.61
C THR A 67 6.47 -26.02 -44.61
N GLU A 68 6.05 -26.03 -43.34
CA GLU A 68 6.76 -26.72 -42.24
C GLU A 68 5.86 -27.58 -41.33
N LEU A 69 4.60 -27.81 -41.74
CA LEU A 69 3.61 -28.56 -40.96
C LEU A 69 4.02 -30.02 -40.70
N LYS A 70 4.10 -30.40 -39.42
CA LYS A 70 4.32 -31.78 -38.96
C LYS A 70 3.26 -32.16 -37.93
N ARG A 71 3.07 -33.46 -37.64
CA ARG A 71 2.13 -33.89 -36.60
C ARG A 71 2.51 -33.30 -35.24
N SER A 72 1.55 -32.73 -34.50
CA SER A 72 1.82 -32.03 -33.23
C SER A 72 2.26 -32.99 -32.14
N VAL A 73 3.22 -32.58 -31.32
CA VAL A 73 3.77 -33.31 -30.16
C VAL A 73 3.44 -32.55 -28.87
N VAL A 74 3.36 -33.26 -27.74
CA VAL A 74 3.10 -32.71 -26.40
C VAL A 74 4.37 -32.86 -25.55
N ALA A 75 4.69 -31.87 -24.72
CA ALA A 75 5.84 -31.93 -23.81
C ALA A 75 5.58 -32.93 -22.66
N ASN A 76 6.53 -33.83 -22.42
CA ASN A 76 6.47 -34.78 -21.32
C ASN A 76 6.81 -34.08 -19.98
N SER A 77 5.94 -34.22 -18.98
CA SER A 77 6.09 -33.63 -17.65
C SER A 77 7.30 -34.15 -16.84
N GLU A 78 7.82 -35.33 -17.17
CA GLU A 78 8.95 -35.94 -16.46
C GLU A 78 10.32 -35.70 -17.13
N SER A 79 10.35 -35.58 -18.46
CA SER A 79 11.62 -35.45 -19.22
C SER A 79 11.77 -34.16 -20.02
N GLY A 80 10.70 -33.38 -20.22
CA GLY A 80 10.69 -32.20 -21.09
C GLY A 80 10.69 -32.52 -22.60
N ASP A 81 10.77 -33.80 -22.98
CA ASP A 81 10.84 -34.22 -24.39
C ASP A 81 9.46 -34.22 -25.08
N SER A 82 9.48 -33.99 -26.40
CA SER A 82 8.29 -33.99 -27.25
C SER A 82 7.81 -35.43 -27.59
N MET A 83 6.60 -35.81 -27.15
CA MET A 83 5.98 -37.11 -27.46
C MET A 83 4.70 -36.99 -28.32
N LEU A 84 4.45 -38.00 -29.16
CA LEU A 84 3.18 -38.15 -29.90
C LEU A 84 2.10 -38.66 -28.92
N SER A 85 0.95 -37.98 -28.82
CA SER A 85 -0.17 -38.39 -27.94
C SER A 85 -1.48 -38.54 -28.70
N GLU A 86 -2.37 -39.40 -28.23
CA GLU A 86 -3.77 -39.51 -28.71
C GLU A 86 -4.66 -38.37 -28.19
N VAL A 87 -4.16 -37.60 -27.21
CA VAL A 87 -4.84 -36.48 -26.53
C VAL A 87 -4.90 -35.22 -27.41
N ARG A 88 -3.97 -35.10 -28.38
CA ARG A 88 -3.90 -34.02 -29.38
C ARG A 88 -3.66 -34.58 -30.78
N THR A 89 -4.64 -34.43 -31.67
CA THR A 89 -4.60 -35.04 -33.01
C THR A 89 -4.26 -34.07 -34.15
N SER A 90 -3.93 -32.80 -33.85
CA SER A 90 -3.61 -31.75 -34.82
C SER A 90 -2.25 -31.89 -35.49
N SER A 91 -2.07 -31.21 -36.63
CA SER A 91 -0.74 -30.90 -37.20
C SER A 91 -0.33 -29.47 -36.85
N GLY A 92 0.95 -29.20 -36.61
CA GLY A 92 1.42 -27.87 -36.21
C GLY A 92 2.86 -27.58 -36.60
N THR A 93 3.23 -26.31 -36.49
CA THR A 93 4.60 -25.82 -36.57
C THR A 93 4.77 -24.57 -35.71
N PHE A 94 6.01 -24.19 -35.43
CA PHE A 94 6.34 -22.95 -34.72
C PHE A 94 6.91 -21.95 -35.72
N ILE A 95 6.35 -20.75 -35.72
CA ILE A 95 6.88 -19.61 -36.47
C ILE A 95 7.74 -18.80 -35.50
N GLY A 96 9.03 -18.71 -35.82
CA GLY A 96 10.00 -17.96 -35.02
C GLY A 96 9.61 -16.50 -34.81
N LYS A 97 10.00 -15.93 -33.67
CA LYS A 97 9.84 -14.49 -33.37
C LYS A 97 10.36 -13.60 -34.49
N ALA A 98 9.63 -12.52 -34.77
CA ALA A 98 9.98 -11.52 -35.78
C ALA A 98 10.47 -12.10 -37.12
N LYS A 99 9.93 -13.26 -37.54
CA LYS A 99 10.31 -13.96 -38.79
C LYS A 99 10.27 -13.05 -40.01
N ASP A 100 9.28 -12.16 -40.05
CA ASP A 100 9.13 -11.09 -41.03
C ASP A 100 8.39 -9.89 -40.41
N SER A 101 8.18 -8.84 -41.20
CA SER A 101 7.51 -7.61 -40.76
C SER A 101 6.05 -7.82 -40.32
N ILE A 102 5.34 -8.79 -40.91
CA ILE A 102 3.94 -9.07 -40.55
C ILE A 102 3.90 -9.79 -39.21
N VAL A 103 4.74 -10.82 -39.02
CA VAL A 103 4.85 -11.54 -37.74
C VAL A 103 5.28 -10.59 -36.62
N SER A 104 6.28 -9.73 -36.87
CA SER A 104 6.69 -8.72 -35.89
C SER A 104 5.56 -7.74 -35.54
N HIS A 105 4.75 -7.33 -36.53
CA HIS A 105 3.62 -6.44 -36.29
C HIS A 105 2.51 -7.11 -35.46
N ILE A 106 2.24 -8.38 -35.69
CA ILE A 106 1.29 -9.18 -34.90
C ILE A 106 1.79 -9.28 -33.44
N GLU A 107 3.09 -9.48 -33.22
CA GLU A 107 3.67 -9.51 -31.87
C GLU A 107 3.56 -8.15 -31.16
N ASP A 108 3.77 -7.04 -31.88
CA ASP A 108 3.56 -5.69 -31.34
C ASP A 108 2.08 -5.44 -30.96
N LYS A 109 1.12 -5.95 -31.78
CA LYS A 109 -0.32 -5.89 -31.47
C LYS A 109 -0.66 -6.71 -30.22
N ILE A 110 -0.07 -7.89 -30.07
CA ILE A 110 -0.26 -8.74 -28.88
C ILE A 110 0.27 -8.03 -27.64
N ALA A 111 1.48 -7.46 -27.70
CA ALA A 111 2.06 -6.70 -26.59
C ALA A 111 1.21 -5.47 -26.22
N ALA A 112 0.71 -4.74 -27.21
CA ALA A 112 -0.17 -3.59 -27.00
C ALA A 112 -1.53 -3.95 -26.37
N TRP A 113 -2.13 -5.10 -26.76
CA TRP A 113 -3.42 -5.52 -26.21
C TRP A 113 -3.28 -6.13 -24.81
N THR A 114 -2.24 -6.92 -24.58
CA THR A 114 -2.02 -7.63 -23.30
C THR A 114 -1.33 -6.77 -22.24
N PHE A 115 -0.67 -5.68 -22.65
CA PHE A 115 0.28 -4.90 -21.85
C PHE A 115 1.46 -5.73 -21.32
N LEU A 116 1.78 -6.86 -21.97
CA LEU A 116 2.91 -7.71 -21.63
C LEU A 116 4.07 -7.52 -22.63
N PRO A 117 5.34 -7.54 -22.17
CA PRO A 117 6.49 -7.36 -23.04
C PRO A 117 6.60 -8.45 -24.12
N LYS A 118 7.02 -8.08 -25.33
CA LYS A 118 7.13 -9.02 -26.46
C LYS A 118 8.19 -10.11 -26.24
N GLU A 119 9.24 -9.77 -25.51
CA GLU A 119 10.34 -10.64 -25.11
C GLU A 119 9.91 -11.79 -24.19
N ASN A 120 8.77 -11.65 -23.50
CA ASN A 120 8.20 -12.69 -22.67
C ASN A 120 7.45 -13.75 -23.49
N GLY A 121 7.15 -13.48 -24.76
CA GLY A 121 6.43 -14.40 -25.62
C GLY A 121 7.27 -15.62 -26.04
N GLU A 122 6.67 -16.78 -26.29
CA GLU A 122 7.30 -17.88 -27.05
C GLU A 122 7.20 -17.64 -28.56
N ASP A 123 7.72 -18.55 -29.40
CA ASP A 123 7.40 -18.58 -30.83
C ASP A 123 5.89 -18.82 -31.06
N ILE A 124 5.33 -18.30 -32.15
CA ILE A 124 3.91 -18.49 -32.46
C ILE A 124 3.69 -19.93 -32.94
N GLN A 125 2.87 -20.69 -32.21
CA GLN A 125 2.51 -22.05 -32.61
C GLN A 125 1.28 -22.02 -33.52
N VAL A 126 1.43 -22.41 -34.79
CA VAL A 126 0.31 -22.56 -35.73
C VAL A 126 -0.14 -24.01 -35.79
N LEU A 127 -1.46 -24.22 -35.75
CA LEU A 127 -2.10 -25.52 -35.68
C LEU A 127 -3.20 -25.65 -36.73
N LYS A 128 -3.29 -26.82 -37.33
CA LYS A 128 -4.36 -27.26 -38.22
C LYS A 128 -5.09 -28.45 -37.60
N TYR A 129 -6.41 -28.35 -37.51
CA TYR A 129 -7.31 -29.43 -37.15
C TYR A 129 -8.23 -29.77 -38.33
N GLU A 130 -8.26 -31.04 -38.70
CA GLU A 130 -9.18 -31.62 -39.67
C GLU A 130 -10.48 -32.06 -38.99
N GLU A 131 -11.47 -32.44 -39.79
CA GLU A 131 -12.76 -32.93 -39.29
C GLU A 131 -12.56 -34.11 -38.32
N GLY A 132 -13.21 -34.05 -37.16
CA GLY A 132 -13.07 -34.99 -36.06
C GLY A 132 -11.88 -34.76 -35.12
N GLN A 133 -10.89 -33.94 -35.49
CA GLN A 133 -9.73 -33.68 -34.62
C GLN A 133 -10.06 -32.70 -33.49
N LYS A 134 -9.43 -32.90 -32.33
CA LYS A 134 -9.70 -32.16 -31.09
C LYS A 134 -8.42 -31.97 -30.26
N TYR A 135 -8.55 -31.20 -29.17
CA TYR A 135 -7.56 -31.18 -28.10
C TYR A 135 -8.28 -31.26 -26.75
N ASP A 136 -7.99 -32.32 -25.98
CA ASP A 136 -8.59 -32.48 -24.65
C ASP A 136 -8.17 -31.36 -23.68
N ALA A 137 -8.96 -31.23 -22.61
CA ALA A 137 -8.80 -30.16 -21.65
C ALA A 137 -7.45 -30.23 -20.93
N HIS A 138 -6.70 -29.12 -20.91
CA HIS A 138 -5.35 -29.04 -20.35
C HIS A 138 -5.09 -27.65 -19.75
N TYR A 139 -3.95 -27.52 -19.07
CA TYR A 139 -3.42 -26.26 -18.57
C TYR A 139 -2.21 -25.84 -19.39
N ASP A 140 -2.08 -24.52 -19.58
CA ASP A 140 -0.92 -23.94 -20.25
C ASP A 140 0.21 -23.59 -19.27
N TYR A 141 -0.03 -23.56 -17.94
CA TYR A 141 1.05 -23.39 -16.97
C TYR A 141 1.78 -24.72 -16.71
N PHE A 142 3.07 -24.63 -16.42
CA PHE A 142 3.90 -25.80 -16.13
C PHE A 142 3.67 -26.34 -14.73
N SER A 143 3.74 -27.67 -14.57
CA SER A 143 3.85 -28.35 -13.27
C SER A 143 5.28 -28.80 -12.98
N ASP A 144 6.18 -28.75 -13.97
CA ASP A 144 7.55 -29.22 -13.88
C ASP A 144 8.55 -28.06 -13.66
N PRO A 145 9.59 -28.24 -12.83
CA PRO A 145 10.60 -27.21 -12.59
C PRO A 145 11.46 -26.85 -13.80
N VAL A 146 11.57 -27.74 -14.80
CA VAL A 146 12.51 -27.62 -15.92
C VAL A 146 12.04 -26.54 -16.90
N ASN A 147 10.76 -26.53 -17.24
CA ASN A 147 10.17 -25.54 -18.14
C ASN A 147 10.02 -24.15 -17.48
N ILE A 148 10.04 -24.08 -16.14
CA ILE A 148 10.02 -22.81 -15.38
C ILE A 148 11.37 -22.07 -15.47
N VAL A 149 12.49 -22.78 -15.69
CA VAL A 149 13.84 -22.17 -15.72
C VAL A 149 13.96 -21.08 -16.80
N ARG A 150 13.19 -21.20 -17.90
CA ARG A 150 13.23 -20.28 -19.03
C ARG A 150 11.99 -19.39 -19.05
N GLY A 151 12.11 -18.19 -18.49
CA GLY A 151 11.04 -17.19 -18.45
C GLY A 151 9.97 -17.40 -17.36
N GLY A 152 10.01 -18.50 -16.58
CA GLY A 152 9.01 -18.80 -15.56
C GLY A 152 7.71 -19.38 -16.12
N HIS A 153 6.61 -19.39 -15.34
CA HIS A 153 5.31 -19.87 -15.82
C HIS A 153 4.77 -19.02 -16.98
N ARG A 154 4.01 -19.64 -17.89
CA ARG A 154 3.19 -18.95 -18.89
C ARG A 154 2.07 -18.19 -18.19
N LEU A 155 2.20 -16.87 -18.05
CA LEU A 155 1.25 -15.97 -17.40
C LEU A 155 -0.07 -15.88 -18.17
N ALA A 156 0.01 -15.76 -19.49
CA ALA A 156 -1.15 -15.56 -20.36
C ALA A 156 -0.99 -16.28 -21.70
N THR A 157 -2.13 -16.63 -22.29
CA THR A 157 -2.22 -17.26 -23.61
C THR A 157 -3.08 -16.39 -24.52
N VAL A 158 -2.57 -16.10 -25.72
CA VAL A 158 -3.33 -15.47 -26.81
C VAL A 158 -3.52 -16.49 -27.91
N LEU A 159 -4.76 -16.95 -28.09
CA LEU A 159 -5.18 -17.87 -29.14
C LEU A 159 -5.88 -17.09 -30.26
N MET A 160 -5.27 -17.03 -31.44
CA MET A 160 -5.78 -16.36 -32.62
C MET A 160 -6.41 -17.37 -33.58
N TYR A 161 -7.61 -17.08 -34.10
CA TYR A 161 -8.29 -17.93 -35.07
C TYR A 161 -7.96 -17.47 -36.49
N LEU A 162 -7.36 -18.36 -37.29
CA LEU A 162 -6.90 -18.07 -38.65
C LEU A 162 -7.89 -18.53 -39.73
N SER A 163 -8.89 -19.35 -39.37
CA SER A 163 -9.97 -19.77 -40.27
C SER A 163 -11.35 -19.66 -39.61
N HIS A 164 -12.38 -19.55 -40.43
CA HIS A 164 -13.76 -19.71 -40.01
C HIS A 164 -14.14 -21.20 -40.05
N VAL A 165 -14.73 -21.72 -38.98
CA VAL A 165 -15.22 -23.11 -38.93
C VAL A 165 -16.74 -23.10 -38.96
N GLN A 166 -17.32 -23.90 -39.86
CA GLN A 166 -18.76 -23.97 -40.06
C GLN A 166 -19.45 -24.55 -38.81
N LYS A 167 -18.99 -25.72 -38.34
CA LYS A 167 -19.52 -26.39 -37.14
C LYS A 167 -18.40 -27.00 -36.28
N GLY A 168 -18.55 -26.86 -34.96
CA GLY A 168 -17.58 -27.36 -33.99
C GLY A 168 -16.31 -26.50 -33.92
N GLY A 169 -15.24 -27.06 -33.36
CA GLY A 169 -13.94 -26.40 -33.24
C GLY A 169 -13.87 -25.29 -32.18
N GLU A 170 -14.87 -25.16 -31.31
CA GLU A 170 -14.90 -24.15 -30.25
C GLU A 170 -13.76 -24.33 -29.23
N THR A 171 -13.29 -23.24 -28.64
CA THR A 171 -12.43 -23.31 -27.45
C THR A 171 -13.32 -23.23 -26.21
N VAL A 172 -13.32 -24.26 -25.38
CA VAL A 172 -14.20 -24.39 -24.21
C VAL A 172 -13.41 -24.32 -22.91
N PHE A 173 -13.97 -23.63 -21.91
CA PHE A 173 -13.50 -23.58 -20.52
C PHE A 173 -14.52 -24.32 -19.63
N PRO A 174 -14.31 -25.61 -19.33
CA PRO A 174 -15.30 -26.43 -18.62
C PRO A 174 -15.60 -25.96 -17.20
N ASN A 175 -14.63 -25.33 -16.53
CA ASN A 175 -14.73 -24.93 -15.13
C ASN A 175 -15.03 -23.44 -14.93
N ALA A 176 -15.23 -22.68 -16.01
CA ALA A 176 -15.44 -21.24 -15.90
C ALA A 176 -16.81 -20.88 -15.32
N GLU A 177 -16.87 -19.89 -14.43
CA GLU A 177 -18.12 -19.43 -13.80
C GLU A 177 -19.00 -18.65 -14.80
N GLU A 178 -20.26 -19.10 -15.00
CA GLU A 178 -21.25 -18.37 -15.82
C GLU A 178 -21.74 -17.09 -15.11
N LEU A 179 -21.81 -15.97 -15.85
CA LEU A 179 -22.43 -14.73 -15.36
C LEU A 179 -23.97 -14.83 -15.38
N PRO A 180 -24.69 -14.48 -14.30
CA PRO A 180 -26.14 -14.66 -14.20
C PRO A 180 -27.00 -13.77 -15.12
N HIS A 181 -26.44 -12.80 -15.85
CA HIS A 181 -27.22 -11.77 -16.57
C HIS A 181 -26.83 -11.51 -18.03
N ARG A 182 -26.25 -12.49 -18.74
CA ARG A 182 -26.15 -12.41 -20.21
C ARG A 182 -26.60 -13.72 -20.87
N GLY A 183 -27.92 -13.91 -20.95
CA GLY A 183 -28.50 -14.77 -21.97
C GLY A 183 -28.36 -14.08 -23.33
N SER A 184 -27.63 -14.68 -24.25
CA SER A 184 -27.88 -14.67 -25.71
C SER A 184 -26.63 -15.18 -26.46
N HIS A 185 -26.41 -16.48 -26.40
CA HIS A 185 -25.93 -17.21 -27.57
C HIS A 185 -26.95 -18.31 -27.78
N ASN A 186 -27.47 -18.47 -29.00
CA ASN A 186 -28.30 -19.62 -29.37
C ASN A 186 -27.50 -20.89 -29.02
N LYS A 187 -27.83 -21.53 -27.89
CA LYS A 187 -27.19 -22.79 -27.46
C LYS A 187 -27.38 -23.92 -28.48
N ASP A 188 -28.28 -23.72 -29.44
CA ASP A 188 -28.55 -24.63 -30.55
C ASP A 188 -27.45 -24.65 -31.63
N ASP A 189 -26.60 -23.62 -31.73
CA ASP A 189 -25.49 -23.55 -32.72
C ASP A 189 -24.14 -24.03 -32.17
N LEU A 190 -24.08 -24.49 -30.91
CA LEU A 190 -22.87 -24.97 -30.25
C LEU A 190 -22.76 -26.50 -30.30
N SER A 191 -21.53 -27.00 -30.44
CA SER A 191 -21.26 -28.44 -30.31
C SER A 191 -21.56 -28.96 -28.89
N ASP A 192 -21.82 -30.27 -28.75
CA ASP A 192 -22.07 -30.87 -27.43
C ASP A 192 -20.88 -30.76 -26.47
N CYS A 193 -19.68 -30.62 -27.01
CA CYS A 193 -18.49 -30.29 -26.23
C CYS A 193 -18.55 -28.86 -25.70
N ALA A 194 -18.93 -27.88 -26.53
CA ALA A 194 -19.00 -26.47 -26.18
C ALA A 194 -20.09 -26.16 -25.16
N LYS A 195 -21.14 -26.99 -25.06
CA LYS A 195 -22.22 -26.84 -24.07
C LYS A 195 -21.79 -27.13 -22.61
N LYS A 196 -20.60 -27.70 -22.40
CA LYS A 196 -20.11 -28.09 -21.06
C LYS A 196 -19.52 -26.93 -20.23
N GLY A 197 -19.41 -25.73 -20.80
CA GLY A 197 -18.88 -24.55 -20.13
C GLY A 197 -18.92 -23.32 -21.02
N ILE A 198 -18.15 -22.28 -20.69
CA ILE A 198 -18.04 -21.07 -21.53
C ILE A 198 -17.21 -21.42 -22.77
N ALA A 199 -17.75 -21.19 -23.97
CA ALA A 199 -17.11 -21.53 -25.22
C ALA A 199 -17.00 -20.35 -26.19
N VAL A 200 -15.93 -20.32 -26.98
CA VAL A 200 -15.67 -19.33 -28.03
C VAL A 200 -15.63 -20.01 -29.39
N LYS A 201 -16.48 -19.57 -30.31
CA LYS A 201 -16.52 -20.09 -31.69
C LYS A 201 -15.36 -19.53 -32.52
N PRO A 202 -14.62 -20.36 -33.27
CA PRO A 202 -13.52 -19.90 -34.11
C PRO A 202 -14.05 -19.08 -35.30
N ARG A 203 -13.69 -17.80 -35.34
CA ARG A 203 -13.97 -16.89 -36.46
C ARG A 203 -12.66 -16.31 -36.94
N LYS A 204 -12.39 -16.39 -38.24
CA LYS A 204 -11.16 -15.84 -38.85
C LYS A 204 -10.96 -14.39 -38.41
N GLY A 205 -9.78 -14.08 -37.88
CA GLY A 205 -9.41 -12.75 -37.42
C GLY A 205 -9.60 -12.52 -35.91
N ASP A 206 -10.46 -13.28 -35.23
CA ASP A 206 -10.70 -13.09 -33.79
C ASP A 206 -9.54 -13.65 -32.95
N ALA A 207 -9.28 -13.03 -31.79
CA ALA A 207 -8.30 -13.51 -30.83
C ALA A 207 -8.90 -13.67 -29.43
N LEU A 208 -8.53 -14.73 -28.73
CA LEU A 208 -8.93 -15.07 -27.37
C LEU A 208 -7.71 -14.93 -26.45
N LEU A 209 -7.78 -14.02 -25.49
CA LEU A 209 -6.80 -13.85 -24.42
C LEU A 209 -7.36 -14.45 -23.14
N PHE A 210 -6.60 -15.31 -22.47
CA PHE A 210 -6.90 -15.77 -21.11
C PHE A 210 -5.63 -15.85 -20.27
N PHE A 211 -5.80 -15.64 -18.96
CA PHE A 211 -4.71 -15.71 -17.99
C PHE A 211 -4.66 -17.09 -17.33
N ASN A 212 -3.46 -17.65 -17.26
CA ASN A 212 -3.20 -18.96 -16.66
C ASN A 212 -2.84 -18.86 -15.17
N LEU A 213 -2.50 -17.66 -14.70
CA LEU A 213 -2.16 -17.37 -13.31
C LEU A 213 -3.04 -16.24 -12.76
N TYR A 214 -3.26 -16.24 -11.45
CA TYR A 214 -3.75 -15.08 -10.71
C TYR A 214 -2.71 -13.95 -10.72
N PRO A 215 -3.10 -12.67 -10.48
CA PRO A 215 -2.14 -11.57 -10.33
C PRO A 215 -1.09 -11.79 -9.22
N THR A 216 -1.35 -12.72 -8.29
CA THR A 216 -0.40 -13.19 -7.27
C THR A 216 0.63 -14.20 -7.81
N ALA A 217 0.68 -14.45 -9.12
CA ALA A 217 1.51 -15.44 -9.80
C ALA A 217 1.25 -16.91 -9.41
N VAL A 218 0.10 -17.20 -8.79
CA VAL A 218 -0.36 -18.57 -8.48
C VAL A 218 -1.15 -19.14 -9.66
N PRO A 219 -0.96 -20.41 -10.07
CA PRO A 219 -1.75 -21.04 -11.13
C PRO A 219 -3.26 -20.99 -10.90
N ASP A 220 -4.00 -20.63 -11.95
CA ASP A 220 -5.46 -20.56 -11.92
C ASP A 220 -6.07 -21.87 -12.43
N THR A 221 -6.62 -22.69 -11.53
CA THR A 221 -7.25 -23.98 -11.89
C THR A 221 -8.52 -23.81 -12.73
N MET A 222 -9.08 -22.60 -12.79
CA MET A 222 -10.21 -22.30 -13.67
C MET A 222 -9.74 -22.09 -15.13
N SER A 223 -8.43 -21.93 -15.39
CA SER A 223 -7.87 -21.79 -16.74
C SER A 223 -7.84 -23.09 -17.56
N LEU A 224 -8.40 -24.18 -17.02
CA LEU A 224 -8.56 -25.44 -17.74
C LEU A 224 -9.37 -25.21 -19.02
N HIS A 225 -8.77 -25.52 -20.16
CA HIS A 225 -9.39 -25.25 -21.46
C HIS A 225 -9.07 -26.35 -22.47
N GLY A 226 -9.93 -26.49 -23.48
CA GLY A 226 -9.78 -27.49 -24.54
C GLY A 226 -10.34 -27.03 -25.87
N GLY A 227 -9.96 -27.73 -26.94
CA GLY A 227 -10.50 -27.52 -28.29
C GLY A 227 -11.52 -28.60 -28.63
N CYS A 228 -12.78 -28.20 -28.80
CA CYS A 228 -13.85 -29.10 -29.24
C CYS A 228 -13.59 -29.64 -30.65
N PRO A 229 -14.12 -30.84 -30.98
CA PRO A 229 -13.90 -31.45 -32.28
C PRO A 229 -14.46 -30.56 -33.41
N VAL A 230 -13.72 -30.47 -34.51
CA VAL A 230 -14.22 -29.86 -35.74
C VAL A 230 -15.25 -30.80 -36.35
N LEU A 231 -16.49 -30.34 -36.54
CA LEU A 231 -17.58 -31.17 -37.09
C LEU A 231 -17.78 -30.92 -38.58
N GLU A 232 -17.49 -29.71 -39.06
CA GLU A 232 -17.58 -29.34 -40.48
C GLU A 232 -16.58 -28.22 -40.76
N GLY A 233 -15.69 -28.44 -41.73
CA GLY A 233 -14.64 -27.49 -42.13
C GLY A 233 -13.24 -27.86 -41.64
N GLU A 234 -12.33 -26.87 -41.66
CA GLU A 234 -10.99 -26.98 -41.09
C GLU A 234 -10.69 -25.81 -40.16
N LYS A 235 -10.07 -26.11 -39.01
CA LYS A 235 -9.69 -25.09 -38.02
C LYS A 235 -8.19 -24.82 -38.11
N TRP A 236 -7.84 -23.57 -38.39
CA TRP A 236 -6.50 -23.04 -38.25
C TRP A 236 -6.46 -22.08 -37.06
N SER A 237 -5.46 -22.24 -36.20
CA SER A 237 -5.26 -21.36 -35.05
C SER A 237 -3.78 -21.09 -34.79
N ALA A 238 -3.46 -19.92 -34.28
CA ALA A 238 -2.13 -19.52 -33.85
C ALA A 238 -2.14 -19.19 -32.36
N THR A 239 -1.30 -19.87 -31.57
CA THR A 239 -1.18 -19.65 -30.14
C THR A 239 0.12 -18.93 -29.83
N LYS A 240 0.04 -17.86 -29.04
CA LYS A 240 1.18 -17.17 -28.44
C LYS A 240 1.10 -17.32 -26.92
N TRP A 241 2.08 -18.01 -26.34
CA TRP A 241 2.24 -18.08 -24.89
C TRP A 241 3.14 -16.95 -24.41
N ILE A 242 2.82 -16.34 -23.28
CA ILE A 242 3.56 -15.21 -22.71
C ILE A 242 3.94 -15.56 -21.27
N HIS A 243 5.24 -15.51 -20.98
CA HIS A 243 5.83 -15.85 -19.69
C HIS A 243 5.86 -14.68 -18.70
N VAL A 244 6.14 -14.99 -17.43
CA VAL A 244 6.34 -13.97 -16.37
C VAL A 244 7.63 -13.16 -16.55
N ASP A 245 8.68 -13.74 -17.14
CA ASP A 245 9.95 -13.10 -17.48
C ASP A 245 10.35 -13.41 -18.95
N SER A 246 11.39 -12.76 -19.46
CA SER A 246 11.85 -12.90 -20.84
C SER A 246 12.18 -14.36 -21.21
N PHE A 247 11.57 -14.83 -22.29
CA PHE A 247 11.78 -16.18 -22.84
C PHE A 247 13.04 -16.29 -23.72
N ASP A 248 13.64 -15.14 -24.06
CA ASP A 248 14.80 -15.01 -24.97
C ASP A 248 16.17 -15.19 -24.27
N LYS A 249 16.21 -15.39 -22.95
CA LYS A 249 17.45 -15.63 -22.20
C LYS A 249 18.01 -17.04 -22.47
N ASN A 250 19.19 -17.14 -23.08
CA ASN A 250 19.92 -18.42 -23.24
C ASN A 250 20.59 -18.83 -21.92
N VAL A 251 20.16 -19.94 -21.32
CA VAL A 251 20.82 -20.54 -20.15
C VAL A 251 21.94 -21.46 -20.63
N GLY A 252 23.17 -20.92 -20.70
CA GLY A 252 24.38 -21.74 -20.85
C GLY A 252 25.56 -21.06 -21.57
N SER A 253 26.47 -20.44 -20.80
CA SER A 253 27.93 -20.57 -20.94
C SER A 253 28.63 -19.59 -20.01
N GLY A 254 29.23 -20.12 -18.94
CA GLY A 254 30.28 -19.43 -18.21
C GLY A 254 31.58 -19.39 -19.03
N SER A 255 32.08 -18.19 -19.29
CA SER A 255 33.49 -17.86 -19.53
C SER A 255 33.63 -16.38 -19.17
N GLY A 256 34.49 -15.93 -18.27
CA GLY A 256 35.89 -16.30 -18.13
C GLY A 256 36.74 -15.23 -18.79
N GLY A 257 36.81 -14.03 -18.19
CA GLY A 257 37.81 -12.99 -18.46
C GLY A 257 37.76 -12.30 -19.84
N GLY A 258 37.42 -11.00 -19.86
CA GLY A 258 37.76 -10.13 -20.98
C GLY A 258 36.62 -9.20 -21.44
N THR A 259 36.81 -7.90 -21.17
CA THR A 259 36.06 -6.74 -21.71
C THR A 259 34.58 -6.58 -21.33
N CYS A 260 34.26 -5.38 -20.84
CA CYS A 260 32.91 -4.92 -20.59
C CYS A 260 32.26 -4.52 -21.93
N SER A 261 31.40 -5.38 -22.49
CA SER A 261 30.54 -5.08 -23.63
C SER A 261 29.08 -4.90 -23.18
N ASP A 262 28.29 -4.22 -24.02
CA ASP A 262 26.84 -4.26 -23.90
C ASP A 262 26.32 -5.35 -24.83
N ASP A 263 25.40 -6.16 -24.31
CA ASP A 263 24.80 -7.31 -25.00
C ASP A 263 23.48 -6.92 -25.70
N ASN A 264 23.08 -5.64 -25.63
CA ASN A 264 21.87 -5.10 -26.27
C ASN A 264 22.09 -3.69 -26.84
N ASP A 265 21.63 -3.46 -28.07
CA ASP A 265 21.80 -2.18 -28.78
C ASP A 265 21.09 -0.99 -28.10
N ARG A 266 20.10 -1.25 -27.23
CA ARG A 266 19.35 -0.21 -26.49
C ARG A 266 19.94 0.14 -25.13
N CYS A 267 21.03 -0.50 -24.72
CA CYS A 267 21.65 -0.28 -23.42
C CYS A 267 21.99 1.19 -23.13
N GLU A 268 22.41 1.96 -24.14
CA GLU A 268 22.76 3.38 -23.98
C GLU A 268 21.52 4.24 -23.72
N GLN A 269 20.41 3.95 -24.41
CA GLN A 269 19.12 4.60 -24.22
C GLN A 269 18.52 4.28 -22.86
N TRP A 270 18.55 3.01 -22.44
CA TRP A 270 18.06 2.59 -21.14
C TRP A 270 18.90 3.18 -20.01
N ALA A 271 20.22 3.25 -20.17
CA ALA A 271 21.09 3.94 -19.23
C ALA A 271 20.73 5.43 -19.11
N ALA A 272 20.45 6.12 -20.22
CA ALA A 272 20.00 7.52 -20.22
C ALA A 272 18.62 7.73 -19.56
N LEU A 273 17.76 6.71 -19.59
CA LEU A 273 16.44 6.70 -18.92
C LEU A 273 16.50 6.28 -17.43
N GLY A 274 17.71 6.01 -16.92
CA GLY A 274 17.99 5.66 -15.53
C GLY A 274 17.78 4.19 -15.19
N GLU A 275 17.69 3.31 -16.19
CA GLU A 275 17.43 1.88 -15.99
C GLU A 275 18.57 1.15 -15.28
N CYS A 276 19.80 1.69 -15.31
CA CYS A 276 20.92 1.16 -14.50
C CYS A 276 20.63 1.13 -12.99
N THR A 277 19.66 1.92 -12.53
CA THR A 277 19.18 1.97 -11.13
C THR A 277 17.80 1.35 -10.95
N LYS A 278 16.93 1.42 -11.96
CA LYS A 278 15.56 0.88 -11.91
C LYS A 278 15.49 -0.62 -12.23
N ASN A 279 16.43 -1.12 -13.01
CA ASN A 279 16.58 -2.54 -13.38
C ASN A 279 18.04 -3.00 -13.20
N PRO A 280 18.57 -2.96 -11.96
CA PRO A 280 19.98 -3.18 -11.70
C PRO A 280 20.43 -4.62 -12.03
N GLU A 281 19.55 -5.61 -11.90
CA GLU A 281 19.89 -7.02 -12.19
C GLU A 281 20.12 -7.27 -13.68
N TYR A 282 19.28 -6.73 -14.56
CA TYR A 282 19.48 -6.86 -16.00
C TYR A 282 20.58 -5.93 -16.52
N MET A 283 20.59 -4.68 -16.04
CA MET A 283 21.46 -3.64 -16.59
C MET A 283 22.90 -3.77 -16.07
N VAL A 284 23.09 -4.09 -14.79
CA VAL A 284 24.39 -4.11 -14.11
C VAL A 284 24.80 -5.53 -13.69
N GLY A 285 23.83 -6.38 -13.33
CA GLY A 285 24.07 -7.72 -12.81
C GLY A 285 24.06 -7.77 -11.29
N SER A 286 23.97 -8.98 -10.75
CA SER A 286 24.08 -9.29 -9.31
C SER A 286 25.47 -9.87 -8.97
N THR A 287 25.65 -10.33 -7.74
CA THR A 287 26.91 -10.95 -7.28
C THR A 287 27.27 -12.22 -8.05
N ASP A 288 26.27 -12.89 -8.61
CA ASP A 288 26.40 -14.24 -9.20
C ASP A 288 26.16 -14.25 -10.72
N ILE A 289 25.52 -13.21 -11.26
CA ILE A 289 25.14 -13.13 -12.69
C ILE A 289 25.54 -11.76 -13.27
N PRO A 290 26.40 -11.72 -14.31
CA PRO A 290 26.77 -10.47 -14.96
C PRO A 290 25.60 -9.83 -15.73
N GLY A 291 25.43 -8.50 -15.63
CA GLY A 291 24.38 -7.77 -16.36
C GLY A 291 24.69 -7.55 -17.84
N SER A 292 23.65 -7.33 -18.63
CA SER A 292 23.71 -7.22 -20.09
C SER A 292 24.07 -5.82 -20.60
N CYS A 293 23.98 -4.77 -19.78
CA CYS A 293 24.23 -3.37 -20.21
C CYS A 293 25.35 -2.68 -19.43
N ARG A 294 26.36 -3.46 -19.02
CA ARG A 294 27.41 -3.03 -18.10
C ARG A 294 28.29 -1.90 -18.65
N ARG A 295 28.49 -1.82 -19.98
CA ARG A 295 29.31 -0.77 -20.62
C ARG A 295 28.55 0.55 -20.65
N SER A 296 27.28 0.53 -21.06
CA SER A 296 26.39 1.71 -21.05
C SER A 296 26.12 2.23 -19.64
N CYS A 297 26.08 1.34 -18.65
CA CYS A 297 25.93 1.73 -17.23
C CYS A 297 27.23 2.20 -16.55
N LYS A 298 28.34 2.30 -17.29
CA LYS A 298 29.61 2.95 -16.90
C LYS A 298 30.06 2.69 -15.44
N ARG A 299 30.28 1.43 -15.06
CA ARG A 299 30.82 1.08 -13.72
C ARG A 299 32.31 0.74 -13.67
N ILE A 300 33.11 1.42 -14.48
CA ILE A 300 34.58 1.38 -14.41
C ILE A 300 35.08 2.79 -14.07
N CYS A 301 35.95 2.91 -13.06
CA CYS A 301 36.61 4.18 -12.76
C CYS A 301 37.65 4.46 -13.85
N THR A 302 37.39 5.41 -14.76
CA THR A 302 38.26 5.75 -15.91
C THR A 302 39.63 6.33 -15.53
N LEU A 303 39.87 6.58 -14.24
CA LEU A 303 41.15 7.07 -13.72
C LEU A 303 42.08 5.94 -13.26
N CYS A 304 41.55 4.74 -13.01
CA CYS A 304 42.35 3.60 -12.56
C CYS A 304 41.93 2.26 -13.18
N ASP A 305 41.01 2.29 -14.14
CA ASP A 305 40.37 1.16 -14.83
C ASP A 305 39.82 0.05 -13.92
N GLY A 306 39.53 0.39 -12.66
CA GLY A 306 39.04 -0.52 -11.64
C GLY A 306 37.51 -0.49 -11.53
N ALA A 307 36.90 -1.64 -11.21
CA ALA A 307 35.46 -1.75 -10.98
C ALA A 307 34.99 -0.93 -9.76
N LEU A 308 33.87 -0.22 -9.91
CA LEU A 308 33.20 0.49 -8.82
C LEU A 308 32.29 -0.50 -8.05
N LYS A 309 32.86 -1.26 -7.10
CA LYS A 309 32.12 -2.23 -6.28
C LYS A 309 31.38 -1.55 -5.12
N ALA A 310 30.09 -1.87 -4.93
CA ALA A 310 29.36 -1.68 -3.68
C ALA A 310 29.56 -2.94 -2.81
N GLY A 311 29.88 -2.75 -1.52
CA GLY A 311 30.63 -3.73 -0.73
C GLY A 311 29.92 -5.04 -0.36
N SER A 312 30.70 -6.12 -0.38
CA SER A 312 30.69 -7.21 0.60
C SER A 312 32.15 -7.66 0.83
N GLY A 313 32.67 -7.47 2.05
CA GLY A 313 33.97 -8.01 2.52
C GLY A 313 35.25 -7.20 2.21
N SER A 314 35.84 -6.63 3.26
CA SER A 314 37.19 -6.03 3.44
C SER A 314 37.66 -4.94 2.45
N VAL A 315 37.77 -3.71 2.97
CA VAL A 315 38.21 -2.44 2.33
C VAL A 315 37.20 -1.84 1.34
N THR A 316 36.18 -1.17 1.88
CA THR A 316 35.25 -0.33 1.10
C THR A 316 35.96 0.93 0.59
N ARG A 317 36.18 1.01 -0.73
CA ARG A 317 36.60 2.26 -1.41
C ARG A 317 35.35 3.12 -1.64
N ALA A 318 35.26 4.27 -0.97
CA ALA A 318 34.17 5.23 -1.19
C ALA A 318 34.05 5.62 -2.68
N ILE A 319 32.83 5.80 -3.17
CA ILE A 319 32.52 6.17 -4.55
C ILE A 319 32.01 7.62 -4.57
N PHE A 320 32.54 8.44 -5.46
CA PHE A 320 32.11 9.81 -5.70
C PHE A 320 31.36 9.87 -7.03
N SER A 321 30.11 10.35 -7.00
CA SER A 321 29.34 10.63 -8.21
C SER A 321 29.24 12.15 -8.38
N ALA A 322 29.86 12.66 -9.44
CA ALA A 322 29.88 14.10 -9.75
C ALA A 322 28.51 14.59 -10.22
N GLU A 323 28.31 15.92 -10.24
CA GLU A 323 27.08 16.59 -10.72
C GLU A 323 26.68 16.19 -12.16
N CYS A 324 27.64 15.80 -12.98
CA CYS A 324 27.43 15.26 -14.33
C CYS A 324 27.07 13.75 -14.35
N SER A 325 26.68 13.18 -13.20
CA SER A 325 26.31 11.77 -13.00
C SER A 325 27.41 10.74 -13.32
N HIS A 326 28.67 11.17 -13.42
CA HIS A 326 29.84 10.30 -13.61
C HIS A 326 30.42 9.86 -12.26
N SER A 327 30.73 8.57 -12.12
CA SER A 327 31.16 7.97 -10.85
C SER A 327 32.64 7.54 -10.88
N PHE A 328 33.36 7.80 -9.79
CA PHE A 328 34.80 7.51 -9.63
C PHE A 328 35.07 6.93 -8.23
N HIS A 329 36.18 6.20 -8.04
CA HIS A 329 36.63 5.96 -6.66
C HIS A 329 37.03 7.31 -6.05
N PHE A 330 36.59 7.56 -4.82
CA PHE A 330 36.83 8.81 -4.10
C PHE A 330 38.33 9.15 -4.04
N ALA A 331 39.20 8.15 -3.86
CA ALA A 331 40.66 8.36 -3.87
C ALA A 331 41.23 8.76 -5.25
N CYS A 332 40.68 8.20 -6.33
CA CYS A 332 41.10 8.48 -7.69
C CYS A 332 40.71 9.91 -8.10
N ILE A 333 39.47 10.31 -7.81
CA ILE A 333 39.00 11.66 -8.12
C ILE A 333 39.70 12.73 -7.28
N THR A 334 39.94 12.45 -5.99
CA THR A 334 40.67 13.37 -5.10
C THR A 334 42.10 13.59 -5.59
N SER A 335 42.76 12.57 -6.15
CA SER A 335 44.11 12.69 -6.73
C SER A 335 44.10 13.46 -8.05
N TYR A 336 43.05 13.34 -8.86
CA TYR A 336 42.88 14.08 -10.11
C TYR A 336 42.66 15.58 -9.86
N VAL A 337 41.82 15.91 -8.89
CA VAL A 337 41.59 17.29 -8.42
C VAL A 337 42.86 17.90 -7.81
N LYS A 338 43.63 17.13 -7.03
CA LYS A 338 44.92 17.58 -6.45
C LYS A 338 45.98 17.98 -7.48
N ARG A 339 45.87 17.53 -8.73
CA ARG A 339 46.77 17.91 -9.83
C ARG A 339 46.33 19.19 -10.54
N GLY A 340 45.28 19.87 -10.06
CA GLY A 340 44.79 21.15 -10.61
C GLY A 340 43.71 20.98 -11.69
N ASN A 341 43.14 19.78 -11.84
CA ASN A 341 42.07 19.53 -12.81
C ASN A 341 40.70 19.72 -12.15
N HIS A 342 39.93 20.69 -12.64
CA HIS A 342 38.60 21.04 -12.12
C HIS A 342 37.46 20.68 -13.08
N ILE A 343 37.77 19.88 -14.09
CA ILE A 343 36.89 19.52 -15.20
C ILE A 343 36.69 18.01 -15.19
N CYS A 344 35.47 17.54 -15.47
CA CYS A 344 35.17 16.12 -15.55
C CYS A 344 35.98 15.43 -16.65
N PRO A 345 36.77 14.37 -16.36
CA PRO A 345 37.58 13.67 -17.37
C PRO A 345 36.76 12.85 -18.38
N ILE A 346 35.42 12.81 -18.25
CA ILE A 346 34.53 12.02 -19.11
C ILE A 346 33.67 12.89 -20.01
N CYS A 347 33.27 14.09 -19.57
CA CYS A 347 32.34 14.94 -20.31
C CYS A 347 32.77 16.40 -20.37
N ASP A 348 33.98 16.72 -19.91
CA ASP A 348 34.57 18.05 -19.96
C ASP A 348 33.75 19.19 -19.33
N VAL A 349 32.84 18.84 -18.40
CA VAL A 349 32.05 19.81 -17.62
C VAL A 349 32.85 20.26 -16.40
N GLU A 350 32.93 21.56 -16.17
CA GLU A 350 33.57 22.18 -15.00
C GLU A 350 32.73 21.94 -13.73
N TRP A 351 33.34 21.44 -12.65
CA TRP A 351 32.64 21.11 -11.41
C TRP A 351 32.43 22.34 -10.52
N LYS A 352 31.21 22.49 -9.96
CA LYS A 352 30.87 23.60 -9.05
C LYS A 352 31.18 23.28 -7.60
N ASP A 353 30.92 22.04 -7.17
CA ASP A 353 31.30 21.54 -5.84
C ASP A 353 32.49 20.56 -5.91
N ILE A 354 33.65 21.01 -5.42
CA ILE A 354 34.88 20.21 -5.35
C ILE A 354 34.99 19.59 -3.94
N PRO A 355 35.38 18.30 -3.79
CA PRO A 355 35.63 17.72 -2.48
C PRO A 355 36.73 18.50 -1.74
N SER A 356 36.34 19.34 -0.78
CA SER A 356 37.27 20.08 0.07
C SER A 356 37.68 19.22 1.27
N HIS A 357 38.98 19.18 1.54
CA HIS A 357 39.53 18.43 2.67
C HIS A 357 39.04 19.03 4.00
N ALA A 358 38.39 18.22 4.85
CA ALA A 358 38.49 18.38 6.29
C ALA A 358 39.95 18.06 6.71
N PRO A 359 40.63 18.94 7.47
CA PRO A 359 42.00 18.67 7.89
C PRO A 359 42.04 17.61 8.99
N ILE A 360 42.78 16.53 8.74
CA ILE A 360 43.17 15.56 9.77
C ILE A 360 44.21 16.24 10.66
N THR A 361 43.81 16.66 11.86
CA THR A 361 44.76 17.05 12.91
C THR A 361 45.20 15.80 13.67
N LYS A 362 46.52 15.53 13.67
CA LYS A 362 47.15 14.63 14.65
C LYS A 362 47.22 15.34 16.02
N PRO A 363 47.18 14.61 17.14
CA PRO A 363 47.24 15.23 18.46
C PRO A 363 48.67 15.65 18.76
N THR A 364 48.89 16.95 18.97
CA THR A 364 50.10 17.44 19.64
C THR A 364 49.75 18.60 20.57
N ASN A 365 50.24 18.48 21.79
CA ASN A 365 50.14 19.37 22.94
C ASN A 365 50.17 20.89 22.64
N GLY A 366 49.39 21.64 23.44
CA GLY A 366 49.86 22.89 24.03
C GLY A 366 49.09 24.18 23.68
N SER A 367 48.48 24.75 24.73
CA SER A 367 48.34 26.19 25.02
C SER A 367 47.38 27.07 24.20
N THR A 368 46.35 27.52 24.90
CA THR A 368 45.68 28.85 24.90
C THR A 368 46.09 29.89 23.83
N ARG A 369 45.09 30.44 23.11
CA ARG A 369 44.75 31.89 23.12
C ARG A 369 43.49 32.24 22.31
N VAL A 370 42.73 33.17 22.87
CA VAL A 370 41.57 33.90 22.32
C VAL A 370 42.03 34.95 21.31
N VAL A 371 41.37 35.11 20.15
CA VAL A 371 41.35 36.39 19.39
C VAL A 371 40.02 36.58 18.63
N HIS A 372 39.50 37.81 18.73
CA HIS A 372 38.32 38.40 18.09
C HIS A 372 38.45 38.63 16.57
N ILE A 373 37.30 38.58 15.89
CA ILE A 373 36.77 39.38 14.74
C ILE A 373 37.79 40.27 14.00
N LEU A 374 37.84 40.17 12.66
CA LEU A 374 37.95 41.32 11.74
C LEU A 374 37.44 40.97 10.32
N THR A 375 36.87 41.99 9.69
CA THR A 375 36.06 42.07 8.47
C THR A 375 36.88 42.33 7.18
N TRP A 376 36.18 42.23 6.02
CA TRP A 376 36.39 42.83 4.67
C TRP A 376 37.00 41.96 3.55
N PRO A 377 36.82 42.29 2.24
CA PRO A 377 35.82 43.15 1.59
C PRO A 377 35.16 42.58 0.31
N SER A 378 34.12 43.30 -0.12
CA SER A 378 33.46 43.34 -1.42
C SER A 378 34.39 43.46 -2.64
N HIS A 379 34.10 42.70 -3.70
CA HIS A 379 34.04 43.06 -5.13
C HIS A 379 34.20 41.79 -5.99
N ILE A 380 33.17 41.37 -6.73
CA ILE A 380 33.29 40.84 -8.10
C ILE A 380 31.92 41.05 -8.79
N LYS A 381 32.01 41.56 -10.02
CA LYS A 381 30.93 42.04 -10.87
C LYS A 381 30.08 40.89 -11.42
N ALA A 382 28.79 41.17 -11.59
CA ALA A 382 27.81 40.33 -12.23
C ALA A 382 27.95 40.32 -13.77
N THR A 383 27.65 39.16 -14.37
CA THR A 383 26.99 39.05 -15.68
C THR A 383 26.00 37.88 -15.67
N PRO A 384 24.89 37.95 -16.43
CA PRO A 384 23.61 37.36 -16.04
C PRO A 384 23.29 36.04 -16.75
N GLY A 385 22.63 35.12 -16.06
CA GLY A 385 22.09 33.93 -16.72
C GLY A 385 21.59 32.81 -15.81
N THR A 386 20.70 33.07 -14.86
CA THR A 386 19.65 32.11 -14.43
C THR A 386 18.64 32.80 -13.51
N LEU A 387 17.36 32.73 -13.89
CA LEU A 387 16.22 33.36 -13.26
C LEU A 387 15.82 32.64 -11.95
N PRO A 388 15.58 33.34 -10.83
CA PRO A 388 14.80 32.82 -9.71
C PRO A 388 13.30 32.82 -10.04
N CYS A 389 12.57 31.80 -9.61
CA CYS A 389 11.11 31.76 -9.66
C CYS A 389 10.51 32.89 -8.82
N ILE A 390 10.06 33.96 -9.49
CA ILE A 390 9.10 34.94 -8.99
C ILE A 390 7.80 34.74 -9.78
N PRO A 391 6.62 34.65 -9.15
CA PRO A 391 5.36 34.58 -9.88
C PRO A 391 5.02 35.95 -10.50
N SER A 392 4.85 35.99 -11.81
CA SER A 392 4.25 37.12 -12.53
C SER A 392 2.73 36.99 -12.53
N GLN A 393 2.05 37.92 -11.85
CA GLN A 393 0.63 38.20 -12.06
C GLN A 393 0.47 39.29 -13.12
N THR A 394 -0.53 39.17 -13.98
CA THR A 394 -1.13 40.28 -14.71
C THR A 394 -2.61 40.41 -14.35
N ASN A 395 -2.90 41.46 -13.57
CA ASN A 395 -4.13 42.28 -13.41
C ASN A 395 -5.52 41.61 -13.32
N SER A 396 -6.39 41.96 -12.36
CA SER A 396 -6.69 43.33 -11.90
C SER A 396 -7.32 43.43 -10.49
N ASN A 397 -6.88 44.48 -9.78
CA ASN A 397 -7.55 45.27 -8.72
C ASN A 397 -7.97 44.60 -7.39
N ARG A 398 -7.05 44.60 -6.41
CA ARG A 398 -7.19 45.39 -5.15
C ARG A 398 -5.90 45.33 -4.32
N SER A 399 -5.53 46.50 -3.80
CA SER A 399 -4.31 46.80 -3.04
C SER A 399 -4.12 45.94 -1.80
N ILE A 400 -2.96 45.27 -1.67
CA ILE A 400 -2.43 44.82 -0.38
C ILE A 400 -0.94 45.16 -0.33
N THR A 401 -0.58 45.84 0.77
CA THR A 401 0.74 46.29 1.20
C THR A 401 1.75 45.14 1.33
N SER A 402 2.99 45.44 0.95
CA SER A 402 4.21 44.67 1.22
C SER A 402 4.41 44.32 2.70
N ASN A 403 4.69 43.05 3.04
CA ASN A 403 5.33 42.61 4.29
C ASN A 403 6.28 41.45 3.92
N SER A 404 7.61 41.61 3.98
CA SER A 404 8.49 41.41 5.15
C SER A 404 8.32 40.05 5.83
N LEU A 405 9.44 39.32 6.07
CA LEU A 405 9.48 38.16 6.98
C LEU A 405 8.71 38.47 8.26
N SER A 406 7.51 37.89 8.43
CA SER A 406 6.76 38.03 9.67
C SER A 406 7.29 37.05 10.70
N SER A 407 7.66 37.56 11.87
CA SER A 407 7.76 36.76 13.09
C SER A 407 6.44 36.01 13.29
N GLU A 408 6.51 34.73 13.69
CA GLU A 408 5.30 33.95 13.99
C GLU A 408 4.41 34.69 15.01
N PRO A 409 3.08 34.70 14.82
CA PRO A 409 2.17 35.40 15.73
C PRO A 409 2.18 34.75 17.12
N PHE A 410 2.00 35.55 18.17
CA PHE A 410 1.99 35.07 19.56
C PHE A 410 0.78 34.17 19.88
N HIS A 411 -0.32 34.34 19.13
CA HIS A 411 -1.53 33.52 19.20
C HIS A 411 -1.87 32.96 17.82
N PHE A 412 -2.26 31.69 17.74
CA PHE A 412 -2.61 30.99 16.49
C PHE A 412 -4.12 31.02 16.20
N ASN A 413 -4.69 32.23 16.20
CA ASN A 413 -6.12 32.44 15.94
C ASN A 413 -6.39 32.89 14.49
N ASP A 414 -5.49 32.62 13.56
CA ASP A 414 -5.56 32.97 12.14
C ASP A 414 -6.15 31.83 11.28
N ASP A 415 -7.04 31.03 11.88
CA ASP A 415 -7.70 29.89 11.23
C ASP A 415 -8.80 30.32 10.23
N ASP A 416 -8.96 29.52 9.16
CA ASP A 416 -10.03 29.73 8.18
C ASP A 416 -11.41 29.62 8.85
N PRO A 417 -12.35 30.54 8.54
CA PRO A 417 -13.69 30.51 9.11
C PRO A 417 -14.47 29.28 8.62
N LEU A 418 -15.27 28.71 9.50
CA LEU A 418 -16.22 27.66 9.14
C LEU A 418 -17.52 28.32 8.68
N ASP A 419 -18.04 27.94 7.52
CA ASP A 419 -19.39 28.35 7.10
C ASP A 419 -20.42 27.74 8.05
N PHE A 420 -20.98 28.56 8.94
CA PHE A 420 -21.90 28.21 10.03
C PHE A 420 -23.24 27.57 9.59
N GLN A 421 -23.42 27.21 8.31
CA GLN A 421 -24.64 26.55 7.81
C GLN A 421 -24.68 25.03 8.08
N PHE A 422 -23.57 24.40 8.49
CA PHE A 422 -23.59 23.00 8.94
C PHE A 422 -24.06 22.90 10.40
N LYS A 423 -25.35 23.10 10.63
CA LYS A 423 -26.01 22.40 11.73
C LYS A 423 -26.15 20.95 11.28
N PHE A 424 -25.58 20.00 12.02
CA PHE A 424 -26.01 18.59 11.89
C PHE A 424 -27.54 18.60 11.98
N PRO A 425 -28.28 18.23 10.94
CA PRO A 425 -29.72 18.15 11.05
C PRO A 425 -29.96 16.95 11.96
N SER A 426 -30.34 17.22 13.20
CA SER A 426 -30.77 16.21 14.17
C SER A 426 -32.02 15.43 13.73
N ASN A 427 -32.40 15.52 12.44
CA ASN A 427 -33.63 14.98 11.86
C ASN A 427 -33.50 14.60 10.36
N ASP A 428 -32.29 14.56 9.77
CA ASP A 428 -32.15 14.05 8.39
C ASP A 428 -32.24 12.51 8.40
N LYS A 429 -33.40 11.98 8.00
CA LYS A 429 -33.74 10.55 8.02
C LYS A 429 -32.98 9.71 6.96
N SER A 430 -31.88 10.19 6.39
CA SER A 430 -31.17 9.55 5.27
C SER A 430 -29.90 8.80 5.66
N ILE A 431 -29.23 9.18 6.76
CA ILE A 431 -28.07 8.46 7.30
C ILE A 431 -28.28 8.27 8.80
N ILE A 432 -28.65 7.06 9.21
CA ILE A 432 -28.76 6.72 10.64
C ILE A 432 -27.37 6.28 11.10
N ARG A 433 -26.78 7.07 11.99
CA ARG A 433 -25.60 6.69 12.77
C ARG A 433 -26.10 6.12 14.09
N SER A 434 -26.13 4.80 14.21
CA SER A 434 -26.55 4.11 15.43
C SER A 434 -25.38 3.38 16.06
N ILE A 435 -25.42 3.22 17.38
CA ILE A 435 -24.50 2.34 18.09
C ILE A 435 -25.29 1.10 18.48
N ASP A 436 -24.93 -0.03 17.88
CA ASP A 436 -25.47 -1.33 18.27
C ASP A 436 -24.77 -1.80 19.52
N ILE A 437 -25.55 -2.32 20.45
CA ILE A 437 -25.05 -2.82 21.72
C ILE A 437 -25.47 -4.28 21.83
N LYS A 438 -24.48 -5.15 22.03
CA LYS A 438 -24.70 -6.57 22.32
C LYS A 438 -24.14 -6.92 23.67
N THR A 439 -24.79 -7.83 24.37
CA THR A 439 -24.39 -8.25 25.71
C THR A 439 -24.39 -9.76 25.83
N SER A 440 -23.29 -10.31 26.35
CA SER A 440 -23.08 -11.76 26.45
C SER A 440 -22.54 -12.11 27.84
N THR A 441 -23.02 -13.20 28.43
CA THR A 441 -22.56 -13.66 29.75
C THR A 441 -21.56 -14.81 29.61
N GLU A 442 -20.64 -14.94 30.57
CA GLU A 442 -19.60 -15.99 30.54
C GLU A 442 -20.17 -17.41 30.42
N LEU A 443 -21.24 -17.66 31.16
CA LEU A 443 -22.00 -18.91 31.15
C LEU A 443 -23.46 -18.62 30.81
N SER A 444 -24.13 -19.58 30.18
CA SER A 444 -25.57 -19.52 29.90
C SER A 444 -26.44 -19.45 31.16
N ALA A 445 -25.97 -20.01 32.28
CA ALA A 445 -26.68 -20.03 33.54
C ALA A 445 -25.73 -20.13 34.75
N VAL A 446 -26.17 -19.64 35.91
CA VAL A 446 -25.47 -19.80 37.20
C VAL A 446 -26.41 -20.39 38.24
N ARG A 447 -26.07 -21.55 38.80
CA ARG A 447 -26.92 -22.22 39.80
C ARG A 447 -27.21 -21.29 40.98
N ARG A 448 -28.48 -21.24 41.39
CA ARG A 448 -28.94 -20.30 42.42
C ARG A 448 -28.30 -20.48 43.80
N SER A 449 -27.98 -21.72 44.16
CA SER A 449 -27.36 -22.09 45.44
C SER A 449 -25.88 -21.77 45.55
N ILE A 450 -25.24 -21.31 44.47
CA ILE A 450 -23.79 -21.05 44.42
C ILE A 450 -23.55 -19.55 44.29
N SER A 451 -22.63 -19.03 45.09
CA SER A 451 -22.07 -17.70 44.89
C SER A 451 -20.93 -17.76 43.88
N GLN A 452 -20.92 -16.87 42.90
CA GLN A 452 -19.85 -16.78 41.91
C GLN A 452 -19.23 -15.38 41.94
N LYS A 453 -17.95 -15.32 42.28
CA LYS A 453 -17.18 -14.06 42.27
C LYS A 453 -16.63 -13.81 40.87
N ASN A 454 -16.52 -12.54 40.49
CA ASN A 454 -15.94 -12.10 39.22
C ASN A 454 -16.56 -12.80 37.99
N PHE A 455 -17.89 -12.94 37.97
CA PHE A 455 -18.62 -13.42 36.81
C PHE A 455 -18.50 -12.39 35.68
N HIS A 456 -18.10 -12.82 34.48
CA HIS A 456 -17.86 -11.89 33.37
C HIS A 456 -19.13 -11.66 32.55
N VAL A 457 -19.44 -10.39 32.33
CA VAL A 457 -20.47 -9.93 31.39
C VAL A 457 -19.77 -9.06 30.35
N LEU A 458 -19.84 -9.47 29.09
CA LEU A 458 -19.35 -8.71 27.95
C LEU A 458 -20.41 -7.71 27.50
N ILE A 459 -19.97 -6.47 27.29
CA ILE A 459 -20.71 -5.43 26.59
C ILE A 459 -19.91 -5.11 25.32
N ASN A 460 -20.45 -5.46 24.17
CA ASN A 460 -19.94 -5.09 22.85
C ASN A 460 -20.70 -3.85 22.36
N LEU A 461 -19.95 -2.85 21.89
CA LEU A 461 -20.46 -1.64 21.25
C LEU A 461 -19.96 -1.66 19.82
N LYS A 462 -20.85 -1.47 18.86
CA LYS A 462 -20.50 -1.39 17.45
C LYS A 462 -21.14 -0.17 16.81
N ALA A 463 -20.35 0.71 16.22
CA ALA A 463 -20.88 1.82 15.44
C ALA A 463 -21.34 1.32 14.06
N HIS A 464 -22.59 1.58 13.71
CA HIS A 464 -23.13 1.34 12.37
C HIS A 464 -23.37 2.65 11.64
N VAL A 465 -23.01 2.67 10.36
CA VAL A 465 -23.39 3.72 9.41
C VAL A 465 -24.34 3.09 8.39
N THR A 466 -25.64 3.38 8.50
CA THR A 466 -26.63 2.91 7.52
C THR A 466 -26.96 4.03 6.55
N ASP A 467 -26.57 3.89 5.30
CA ASP A 467 -26.97 4.78 4.21
C ASP A 467 -28.33 4.31 3.66
N LEU A 468 -29.42 5.01 4.01
CA LEU A 468 -30.78 4.64 3.59
C LEU A 468 -31.03 4.87 2.09
N ASN A 469 -30.08 5.49 1.37
CA ASN A 469 -30.21 5.79 -0.05
C ASN A 469 -29.66 4.69 -0.99
N GLN A 470 -29.06 3.61 -0.47
CA GLN A 470 -28.60 2.49 -1.30
C GLN A 470 -29.72 1.59 -1.83
N VAL A 471 -31.00 1.95 -1.64
CA VAL A 471 -32.12 1.25 -2.27
C VAL A 471 -32.50 1.84 -3.63
N ASN A 472 -32.20 3.12 -3.95
CA ASN A 472 -32.70 3.73 -5.20
C ASN A 472 -31.91 4.97 -5.71
N SER A 473 -30.60 4.89 -5.96
CA SER A 473 -29.91 5.94 -6.75
C SER A 473 -28.58 5.49 -7.34
N GLU A 474 -28.51 5.44 -8.68
CA GLU A 474 -27.29 5.27 -9.47
C GLU A 474 -26.45 6.57 -9.48
N MET A 475 -25.96 7.05 -8.34
CA MET A 475 -24.85 8.03 -8.24
C MET A 475 -24.34 8.06 -6.78
N PRO A 476 -23.03 7.86 -6.50
CA PRO A 476 -22.51 8.03 -5.14
C PRO A 476 -22.45 9.52 -4.80
N SER A 477 -23.39 10.02 -3.98
CA SER A 477 -23.21 11.29 -3.29
C SER A 477 -22.09 11.16 -2.24
N PRO A 478 -21.25 12.19 -2.01
CA PRO A 478 -20.20 12.11 -1.01
C PRO A 478 -20.83 11.84 0.35
N THR A 479 -20.49 10.71 0.95
CA THR A 479 -20.92 10.32 2.28
C THR A 479 -20.60 11.46 3.24
N ARG A 480 -21.62 12.07 3.85
CA ARG A 480 -21.46 13.22 4.76
C ARG A 480 -20.83 12.73 6.06
N ARG A 481 -19.50 12.65 6.08
CA ARG A 481 -18.71 12.43 7.30
C ARG A 481 -18.52 13.73 8.09
N ALA A 482 -18.18 13.61 9.38
CA ALA A 482 -17.86 14.79 10.19
C ALA A 482 -16.56 15.44 9.68
N PRO A 483 -16.49 16.79 9.60
CA PRO A 483 -15.25 17.46 9.22
C PRO A 483 -14.22 17.37 10.35
N VAL A 484 -12.94 17.37 9.98
CA VAL A 484 -11.80 17.14 10.88
C VAL A 484 -10.89 18.37 10.94
N ASP A 485 -10.44 18.74 12.14
CA ASP A 485 -9.27 19.60 12.37
C ASP A 485 -8.04 18.74 12.61
N LEU A 486 -7.14 18.65 11.62
CA LEU A 486 -5.93 17.86 11.68
C LEU A 486 -4.69 18.75 11.81
N VAL A 487 -3.84 18.47 12.80
CA VAL A 487 -2.51 19.08 12.91
C VAL A 487 -1.45 18.00 12.77
N THR A 488 -0.55 18.14 11.80
CA THR A 488 0.59 17.22 11.67
C THR A 488 1.86 17.86 12.22
N VAL A 489 2.61 17.10 13.01
CA VAL A 489 3.87 17.49 13.63
C VAL A 489 4.94 16.56 13.07
N LEU A 490 5.79 17.09 12.20
CA LEU A 490 6.67 16.33 11.33
C LEU A 490 8.14 16.57 11.68
N ASP A 491 8.87 15.50 11.95
CA ASP A 491 10.32 15.54 12.11
C ASP A 491 11.00 15.87 10.78
N VAL A 492 11.83 16.92 10.80
CA VAL A 492 12.70 17.32 9.69
C VAL A 492 14.15 17.43 10.14
N SER A 493 14.53 16.72 11.21
CA SER A 493 15.89 16.65 11.72
C SER A 493 16.86 15.99 10.73
N GLY A 494 18.17 16.06 11.02
CA GLY A 494 19.20 15.50 10.16
C GLY A 494 19.06 14.01 9.87
N SER A 495 18.47 13.22 10.78
CA SER A 495 18.22 11.78 10.58
C SER A 495 17.23 11.50 9.47
N MET A 496 16.32 12.44 9.16
CA MET A 496 15.35 12.34 8.08
C MET A 496 15.95 12.58 6.68
N THR A 497 17.26 12.84 6.56
CA THR A 497 17.92 13.07 5.27
C THR A 497 17.86 11.82 4.37
N GLY A 498 17.74 12.01 3.06
CA GLY A 498 17.74 10.93 2.07
C GLY A 498 16.33 10.45 1.71
N THR A 499 16.08 9.14 1.75
CA THR A 499 14.81 8.51 1.37
C THR A 499 13.68 8.84 2.33
N LYS A 500 13.98 8.96 3.62
CA LYS A 500 13.02 9.21 4.70
C LYS A 500 12.16 10.46 4.47
N ILE A 501 12.78 11.62 4.24
CA ILE A 501 12.05 12.87 3.95
C ILE A 501 11.24 12.79 2.65
N LEU A 502 11.71 12.05 1.63
CA LEU A 502 10.96 11.87 0.38
C LEU A 502 9.68 11.04 0.60
N LEU A 503 9.80 9.96 1.37
CA LEU A 503 8.67 9.10 1.74
C LEU A 503 7.67 9.85 2.64
N LEU A 504 8.17 10.70 3.55
CA LEU A 504 7.33 11.60 4.33
C LEU A 504 6.54 12.57 3.45
N LYS A 505 7.21 13.25 2.51
CA LYS A 505 6.53 14.16 1.56
C LYS A 505 5.46 13.44 0.75
N ARG A 506 5.75 12.22 0.30
CA ARG A 506 4.79 11.37 -0.42
C ARG A 506 3.59 11.01 0.45
N ALA A 507 3.82 10.57 1.69
CA ALA A 507 2.77 10.23 2.63
C ALA A 507 1.89 11.45 2.95
N MET A 508 2.48 12.62 3.20
CA MET A 508 1.76 13.87 3.41
C MET A 508 0.97 14.32 2.18
N GLY A 509 1.51 14.10 0.97
CA GLY A 509 0.75 14.33 -0.27
C GLY A 509 -0.52 13.49 -0.31
N PHE A 510 -0.43 12.21 0.03
CA PHE A 510 -1.59 11.32 0.14
C PHE A 510 -2.60 11.81 1.20
N VAL A 511 -2.14 12.27 2.36
CA VAL A 511 -3.02 12.87 3.40
C VAL A 511 -3.79 14.05 2.82
N ILE A 512 -3.10 15.02 2.24
CA ILE A 512 -3.69 16.26 1.72
C ILE A 512 -4.71 15.97 0.61
N GLU A 513 -4.42 15.03 -0.28
CA GLU A 513 -5.32 14.65 -1.37
C GLU A 513 -6.63 14.02 -0.86
N ASN A 514 -6.59 13.25 0.24
CA ASN A 514 -7.74 12.53 0.80
C ASN A 514 -8.56 13.31 1.84
N LEU A 515 -8.08 14.47 2.30
CA LEU A 515 -8.89 15.39 3.11
C LEU A 515 -10.00 16.02 2.27
N GLY A 516 -11.16 16.25 2.88
CA GLY A 516 -12.32 16.86 2.24
C GLY A 516 -12.25 18.39 2.24
N PRO A 517 -13.09 19.08 1.44
CA PRO A 517 -13.08 20.54 1.35
C PRO A 517 -13.45 21.25 2.66
N PHE A 518 -14.09 20.55 3.60
CA PHE A 518 -14.49 21.05 4.92
C PHE A 518 -13.52 20.65 6.04
N ASP A 519 -12.53 19.82 5.75
CA ASP A 519 -11.48 19.53 6.72
C ASP A 519 -10.48 20.67 6.75
N ARG A 520 -9.81 20.82 7.88
CA ARG A 520 -8.72 21.77 8.03
C ARG A 520 -7.42 21.07 8.39
N LEU A 521 -6.32 21.54 7.81
CA LEU A 521 -4.97 21.02 8.04
C LEU A 521 -4.03 22.16 8.46
N SER A 522 -3.18 21.91 9.44
CA SER A 522 -1.97 22.70 9.70
C SER A 522 -0.77 21.75 9.81
N VAL A 523 0.36 22.15 9.23
CA VAL A 523 1.60 21.37 9.28
C VAL A 523 2.64 22.13 10.11
N ILE A 524 3.17 21.44 11.11
CA ILE A 524 4.26 21.89 11.96
C ILE A 524 5.45 21.00 11.69
N THR A 525 6.61 21.60 11.50
CA THR A 525 7.88 20.90 11.33
C THR A 525 8.76 21.18 12.52
N PHE A 526 9.50 20.18 12.99
CA PHE A 526 10.46 20.38 14.06
C PHE A 526 11.82 19.77 13.71
N SER A 527 12.86 20.48 14.13
CA SER A 527 14.21 19.93 14.26
C SER A 527 14.79 20.42 15.58
N SER A 528 15.84 21.25 15.58
CA SER A 528 16.29 21.95 16.80
C SER A 528 15.21 22.91 17.32
N ASN A 529 14.44 23.50 16.40
CA ASN A 529 13.31 24.40 16.67
C ASN A 529 12.06 23.90 15.95
N ALA A 530 10.88 24.24 16.48
CA ALA A 530 9.60 23.99 15.81
C ALA A 530 9.15 25.20 14.98
N ARG A 531 8.54 24.98 13.82
CA ARG A 531 7.99 26.00 12.93
C ARG A 531 6.63 25.57 12.40
N ARG A 532 5.67 26.49 12.35
CA ARG A 532 4.39 26.29 11.66
C ARG A 532 4.54 26.68 10.18
N LEU A 533 4.26 25.77 9.25
CA LEU A 533 4.36 26.05 7.81
C LEU A 533 3.23 26.96 7.33
N PHE A 534 2.01 26.68 7.79
CA PHE A 534 0.81 27.45 7.47
C PHE A 534 -0.23 27.34 8.60
N PRO A 535 -1.16 28.31 8.72
CA PRO A 535 -2.26 28.27 9.69
C PRO A 535 -3.18 27.07 9.51
N LEU A 536 -4.23 26.94 10.31
CA LEU A 536 -5.23 25.88 10.14
C LEU A 536 -6.13 26.21 8.94
N LEU A 537 -5.78 25.66 7.76
CA LEU A 537 -6.36 25.99 6.46
C LEU A 537 -7.40 24.95 6.02
N LEU A 538 -8.47 25.38 5.35
CA LEU A 538 -9.45 24.51 4.70
C LEU A 538 -8.83 23.76 3.52
N MET A 539 -9.04 22.45 3.45
CA MET A 539 -8.54 21.59 2.38
C MET A 539 -9.46 21.59 1.14
N ASN A 540 -9.95 22.78 0.76
CA ASN A 540 -10.51 23.01 -0.58
C ASN A 540 -9.39 22.96 -1.64
N ASP A 541 -9.72 23.04 -2.92
CA ASP A 541 -8.73 22.89 -4.00
C ASP A 541 -7.53 23.84 -3.86
N SER A 542 -7.79 25.09 -3.44
CA SER A 542 -6.74 26.09 -3.20
C SER A 542 -5.88 25.75 -1.97
N GLY A 543 -6.51 25.36 -0.86
CA GLY A 543 -5.81 24.99 0.36
C GLY A 543 -4.98 23.72 0.20
N LYS A 544 -5.50 22.71 -0.53
CA LYS A 544 -4.74 21.52 -0.93
C LYS A 544 -3.52 21.90 -1.75
N GLN A 545 -3.69 22.74 -2.78
CA GLN A 545 -2.57 23.17 -3.61
C GLN A 545 -1.49 23.90 -2.80
N HIS A 546 -1.89 24.78 -1.88
CA HIS A 546 -0.96 25.49 -1.01
C HIS A 546 -0.23 24.52 -0.05
N ALA A 547 -0.95 23.61 0.60
CA ALA A 547 -0.37 22.62 1.50
C ALA A 547 0.63 21.70 0.77
N LEU A 548 0.27 21.23 -0.43
CA LEU A 548 1.13 20.42 -1.30
C LEU A 548 2.43 21.14 -1.67
N GLN A 549 2.35 22.43 -2.02
CA GLN A 549 3.53 23.25 -2.30
C GLN A 549 4.42 23.40 -1.06
N ALA A 550 3.84 23.71 0.10
CA ALA A 550 4.58 23.86 1.35
C ALA A 550 5.32 22.58 1.76
N VAL A 551 4.66 21.42 1.67
CA VAL A 551 5.26 20.11 1.98
C VAL A 551 6.37 19.75 0.98
N SER A 552 6.21 20.09 -0.30
CA SER A 552 7.24 19.80 -1.32
C SER A 552 8.58 20.50 -1.03
N CYS A 553 8.55 21.65 -0.34
CA CYS A 553 9.71 22.45 0.01
C CYS A 553 10.43 22.00 1.30
N LEU A 554 9.96 20.95 1.99
CA LEU A 554 10.62 20.47 3.21
C LEU A 554 12.05 19.99 2.95
N PHE A 555 12.96 20.29 3.87
CA PHE A 555 14.33 19.81 3.83
C PHE A 555 14.72 19.31 5.23
N ALA A 556 15.57 18.27 5.26
CA ALA A 556 16.06 17.69 6.51
C ALA A 556 17.29 18.46 7.01
N GLY A 557 17.37 18.72 8.32
CA GLY A 557 18.51 19.35 8.96
C GLY A 557 18.24 19.77 10.42
N GLY A 558 19.30 19.81 11.23
CA GLY A 558 19.22 20.13 12.65
C GLY A 558 19.05 18.92 13.56
N GLU A 559 18.80 19.16 14.84
CA GLU A 559 18.58 18.13 15.87
C GLU A 559 17.10 17.76 16.00
N THR A 560 16.68 17.07 17.07
CA THR A 560 15.30 16.55 17.25
C THR A 560 14.68 17.06 18.56
N ASN A 561 13.74 18.01 18.49
CA ASN A 561 13.03 18.57 19.65
C ASN A 561 11.51 18.32 19.55
N ILE A 562 11.10 17.15 20.01
CA ILE A 562 9.70 16.69 19.92
C ILE A 562 8.78 17.57 20.78
N LEU A 563 9.25 17.95 21.97
CA LEU A 563 8.49 18.75 22.93
C LEU A 563 8.05 20.10 22.36
N GLU A 564 8.96 20.85 21.71
CA GLU A 564 8.62 22.12 21.07
C GLU A 564 7.63 21.95 19.91
N GLY A 565 7.82 20.90 19.09
CA GLY A 565 6.91 20.57 18.00
C GLY A 565 5.48 20.32 18.52
N LEU A 566 5.36 19.50 19.55
CA LEU A 566 4.08 19.12 20.14
C LEU A 566 3.43 20.29 20.91
N LYS A 567 4.21 21.10 21.65
CA LYS A 567 3.71 22.34 22.29
C LYS A 567 3.12 23.30 21.26
N LYS A 568 3.79 23.47 20.12
CA LYS A 568 3.29 24.31 19.03
C LYS A 568 2.02 23.73 18.41
N GLY A 569 1.95 22.41 18.21
CA GLY A 569 0.76 21.71 17.72
C GLY A 569 -0.45 21.88 18.63
N ALA A 570 -0.23 21.71 19.93
CA ALA A 570 -1.26 21.94 20.94
C ALA A 570 -1.79 23.37 20.89
N ARG A 571 -0.91 24.38 20.83
CA ARG A 571 -1.31 25.79 20.74
C ARG A 571 -2.13 26.11 19.49
N VAL A 572 -1.79 25.55 18.33
CA VAL A 572 -2.59 25.75 17.10
C VAL A 572 -4.04 25.32 17.32
N ILE A 573 -4.23 24.24 18.08
CA ILE A 573 -5.56 23.73 18.36
C ILE A 573 -6.23 24.49 19.51
N GLU A 574 -5.50 24.90 20.55
CA GLU A 574 -6.05 25.64 21.69
C GLU A 574 -6.50 27.06 21.30
N ASP A 575 -5.72 27.75 20.45
CA ASP A 575 -5.96 29.14 20.03
C ASP A 575 -6.98 29.28 18.89
N ARG A 576 -7.44 28.16 18.30
CA ARG A 576 -8.35 28.18 17.14
C ARG A 576 -9.70 28.82 17.47
N ARG A 577 -10.19 29.72 16.60
CA ARG A 577 -11.46 30.41 16.79
C ARG A 577 -12.64 29.49 16.48
N HIS A 578 -12.55 28.74 15.39
CA HIS A 578 -13.61 27.83 14.96
C HIS A 578 -13.18 26.39 15.25
N LYS A 579 -14.14 25.50 15.54
CA LYS A 579 -13.85 24.12 15.93
C LYS A 579 -14.67 23.17 15.09
N ASN A 580 -14.00 22.33 14.31
CA ASN A 580 -14.66 21.16 13.74
C ASN A 580 -14.96 20.15 14.87
N PRO A 581 -15.96 19.27 14.67
CA PRO A 581 -16.32 18.27 15.68
C PRO A 581 -15.16 17.34 16.03
N VAL A 582 -14.43 16.86 15.01
CA VAL A 582 -13.31 15.94 15.21
C VAL A 582 -12.01 16.73 15.20
N CYS A 583 -11.10 16.45 16.13
CA CYS A 583 -9.80 17.11 16.20
C CYS A 583 -8.69 16.16 16.65
N SER A 584 -7.57 16.14 15.94
CA SER A 584 -6.48 15.20 16.23
C SER A 584 -5.11 15.73 15.81
N ILE A 585 -4.06 15.25 16.48
CA ILE A 585 -2.65 15.52 16.14
C ILE A 585 -2.01 14.23 15.61
N MET A 586 -1.30 14.31 14.48
CA MET A 586 -0.41 13.24 14.01
C MET A 586 1.05 13.66 14.20
N LEU A 587 1.81 12.93 15.02
CA LEU A 587 3.22 13.16 15.28
C LEU A 587 4.07 12.07 14.60
N LEU A 588 5.01 12.45 13.74
CA LEU A 588 6.00 11.54 13.17
C LEU A 588 7.39 11.90 13.69
N SER A 589 8.15 10.90 14.15
CA SER A 589 9.53 11.06 14.63
C SER A 589 10.38 9.84 14.24
N ASP A 590 11.62 10.09 13.79
CA ASP A 590 12.59 9.04 13.48
C ASP A 590 13.80 9.00 14.43
N GLY A 591 13.95 10.02 15.30
CA GLY A 591 15.07 10.13 16.23
C GLY A 591 14.70 10.10 17.72
N GLN A 592 15.74 10.13 18.57
CA GLN A 592 15.64 10.30 20.02
C GLN A 592 15.59 11.78 20.39
N ASP A 593 14.70 12.15 21.32
CA ASP A 593 14.59 13.52 21.82
C ASP A 593 15.86 13.94 22.57
N ILE A 594 16.27 15.20 22.40
CA ILE A 594 17.40 15.82 23.13
C ILE A 594 17.10 15.84 24.63
N VAL A 595 15.82 15.94 25.01
CA VAL A 595 15.38 16.04 26.41
C VAL A 595 15.16 14.65 27.01
N LYS A 596 16.19 14.09 27.65
CA LYS A 596 16.13 12.77 28.34
C LYS A 596 15.19 12.71 29.56
N ASN A 597 14.47 13.78 29.90
CA ASN A 597 13.59 13.83 31.07
C ASN A 597 12.17 13.35 30.74
N ARG A 598 12.02 12.02 30.69
CA ARG A 598 10.75 11.29 30.46
C ARG A 598 9.59 11.67 31.40
N ILE A 599 9.89 12.23 32.57
CA ILE A 599 8.91 12.48 33.64
C ILE A 599 8.16 13.81 33.44
N HIS A 600 8.68 14.77 32.66
CA HIS A 600 8.11 16.12 32.56
C HIS A 600 7.15 16.34 31.38
N LEU A 601 7.22 15.51 30.32
CA LEU A 601 6.38 15.70 29.13
C LEU A 601 4.89 15.57 29.44
N GLN A 602 4.48 14.60 30.26
CA GLN A 602 3.07 14.31 30.51
C GLN A 602 2.42 15.28 31.52
N GLU A 603 3.20 15.85 32.45
CA GLU A 603 2.72 16.88 33.39
C GLU A 603 2.63 18.27 32.75
N GLU A 604 3.56 18.62 31.86
CA GLU A 604 3.54 19.92 31.15
C GLU A 604 2.49 19.98 30.03
N LEU A 605 2.24 18.86 29.34
CA LEU A 605 1.32 18.76 28.21
C LEU A 605 0.01 18.11 28.67
N ARG A 606 -0.87 18.86 29.33
CA ARG A 606 -2.27 18.45 29.61
C ARG A 606 -3.10 18.42 28.31
N LEU A 607 -2.67 17.63 27.33
CA LEU A 607 -3.30 17.53 26.02
C LEU A 607 -4.64 16.82 26.17
N LYS A 608 -5.70 17.56 25.89
CA LYS A 608 -7.08 17.02 25.87
C LYS A 608 -7.43 16.35 24.54
N ILE A 609 -6.46 16.23 23.64
CA ILE A 609 -6.67 15.96 22.22
C ILE A 609 -5.85 14.72 21.85
N PRO A 610 -6.43 13.75 21.13
CA PRO A 610 -5.71 12.56 20.70
C PRO A 610 -4.46 12.89 19.89
N VAL A 611 -3.31 12.32 20.29
CA VAL A 611 -2.04 12.40 19.55
C VAL A 611 -1.70 11.01 19.02
N HIS A 612 -1.81 10.82 17.71
CA HIS A 612 -1.36 9.60 17.04
C HIS A 612 0.12 9.74 16.69
N THR A 613 0.96 8.89 17.27
CA THR A 613 2.40 8.94 17.11
C THR A 613 2.89 7.82 16.18
N PHE A 614 3.79 8.15 15.27
CA PHE A 614 4.39 7.24 14.31
C PHE A 614 5.91 7.21 14.54
N GLY A 615 6.41 6.06 14.99
CA GLY A 615 7.84 5.80 15.13
C GLY A 615 8.37 5.22 13.84
N PHE A 616 9.34 5.90 13.22
CA PHE A 616 9.84 5.58 11.90
C PHE A 616 11.28 5.02 11.96
N GLY A 617 11.49 3.82 11.42
CA GLY A 617 12.80 3.14 11.42
C GLY A 617 13.21 2.61 12.81
N GLU A 618 14.45 2.15 12.96
CA GLU A 618 14.97 1.55 14.20
C GLU A 618 15.51 2.59 15.21
N ASP A 619 15.73 3.84 14.79
CA ASP A 619 16.47 4.85 15.56
C ASP A 619 15.61 5.71 16.51
N HIS A 620 14.28 5.56 16.47
CA HIS A 620 13.38 6.37 17.29
C HIS A 620 13.31 5.87 18.75
N ASP A 621 12.80 6.70 19.66
CA ASP A 621 12.47 6.27 21.03
C ASP A 621 11.00 5.80 21.11
N PRO A 622 10.71 4.50 20.97
CA PRO A 622 9.33 4.00 20.99
C PRO A 622 8.67 4.17 22.36
N ALA A 623 9.45 4.22 23.46
CA ALA A 623 8.88 4.39 24.80
C ALA A 623 8.29 5.80 24.97
N THR A 624 9.01 6.82 24.52
CA THR A 624 8.55 8.22 24.61
C THR A 624 7.34 8.46 23.71
N LEU A 625 7.37 7.98 22.45
CA LEU A 625 6.22 8.12 21.54
C LEU A 625 4.98 7.37 22.06
N HIS A 626 5.17 6.16 22.56
CA HIS A 626 4.07 5.40 23.18
C HIS A 626 3.46 6.14 24.38
N SER A 627 4.28 6.71 25.27
CA SER A 627 3.78 7.47 26.42
C SER A 627 3.00 8.73 26.01
N ILE A 628 3.41 9.42 24.94
CA ILE A 628 2.67 10.57 24.38
C ILE A 628 1.30 10.12 23.84
N ALA A 629 1.28 9.03 23.05
CA ALA A 629 0.03 8.50 22.50
C ALA A 629 -0.92 8.02 23.61
N GLU A 630 -0.42 7.21 24.55
CA GLU A 630 -1.22 6.68 25.66
C GLU A 630 -1.77 7.79 26.55
N GLY A 631 -0.93 8.78 26.90
CA GLY A 631 -1.33 9.91 27.73
C GLY A 631 -2.39 10.82 27.10
N SER A 632 -2.48 10.86 25.77
CA SER A 632 -3.43 11.68 25.02
C SER A 632 -4.66 10.92 24.52
N LYS A 633 -4.80 9.62 24.83
CA LYS A 633 -5.80 8.71 24.24
C LYS A 633 -5.67 8.56 22.70
N GLY A 634 -4.48 8.80 22.16
CA GLY A 634 -4.12 8.55 20.76
C GLY A 634 -3.53 7.15 20.55
N THR A 635 -2.95 6.88 19.38
CA THR A 635 -2.39 5.56 19.05
C THR A 635 -0.91 5.64 18.69
N PHE A 636 -0.13 4.62 19.06
CA PHE A 636 1.27 4.49 18.67
C PHE A 636 1.41 3.43 17.57
N SER A 637 2.01 3.83 16.44
CA SER A 637 2.29 2.96 15.30
C SER A 637 3.79 2.85 15.09
N PHE A 638 4.30 1.61 15.02
CA PHE A 638 5.71 1.30 14.80
C PHE A 638 5.90 0.86 13.34
N ILE A 639 6.67 1.65 12.58
CA ILE A 639 6.93 1.44 11.16
C ILE A 639 8.39 1.03 10.99
N GLU A 640 8.62 -0.25 10.71
CA GLU A 640 9.96 -0.82 10.55
C GLU A 640 10.49 -0.60 9.13
N ASN A 641 9.68 -0.90 8.11
CA ASN A 641 10.02 -0.64 6.72
C ASN A 641 9.62 0.78 6.27
N GLU A 642 10.60 1.54 5.78
CA GLU A 642 10.43 2.93 5.33
C GLU A 642 9.30 3.10 4.29
N GLY A 643 9.10 2.11 3.42
CA GLY A 643 8.07 2.15 2.38
C GLY A 643 6.62 2.11 2.88
N LEU A 644 6.40 1.74 4.16
CA LEU A 644 5.07 1.55 4.74
C LEU A 644 4.51 2.79 5.45
N ILE A 645 5.22 3.91 5.44
CA ILE A 645 4.76 5.15 6.08
C ILE A 645 3.45 5.67 5.50
N GLN A 646 3.28 5.57 4.18
CA GLN A 646 2.05 6.00 3.51
C GLN A 646 0.86 5.12 3.94
N ASP A 647 1.05 3.80 4.03
CA ASP A 647 0.05 2.85 4.51
C ASP A 647 -0.35 3.15 5.97
N ALA A 648 0.62 3.40 6.86
CA ALA A 648 0.34 3.73 8.25
C ALA A 648 -0.48 5.03 8.40
N PHE A 649 -0.17 6.05 7.59
CA PHE A 649 -0.94 7.30 7.56
C PHE A 649 -2.34 7.08 7.00
N ALA A 650 -2.46 6.28 5.93
CA ALA A 650 -3.75 5.93 5.33
C ALA A 650 -4.67 5.21 6.32
N GLN A 651 -4.14 4.26 7.11
CA GLN A 651 -4.89 3.58 8.15
C GLN A 651 -5.38 4.56 9.23
N CYS A 652 -4.51 5.47 9.69
CA CYS A 652 -4.89 6.47 10.70
C CYS A 652 -5.99 7.42 10.21
N ILE A 653 -5.84 7.94 8.98
CA ILE A 653 -6.81 8.85 8.38
C ILE A 653 -8.13 8.14 8.11
N GLY A 654 -8.12 6.90 7.62
CA GLY A 654 -9.34 6.11 7.45
C GLY A 654 -10.15 6.00 8.74
N GLY A 655 -9.48 5.89 9.89
CA GLY A 655 -10.11 5.98 11.21
C GLY A 655 -10.68 7.38 11.49
N LEU A 656 -9.84 8.41 11.43
CA LEU A 656 -10.21 9.80 11.76
C LEU A 656 -11.37 10.34 10.91
N LEU A 657 -11.42 9.97 9.63
CA LEU A 657 -12.49 10.37 8.71
C LEU A 657 -13.79 9.59 8.96
N GLY A 658 -13.76 8.52 9.75
CA GLY A 658 -14.89 7.66 10.03
C GLY A 658 -15.65 7.95 11.33
N VAL A 659 -15.41 9.04 12.06
CA VAL A 659 -16.04 9.23 13.40
C VAL A 659 -17.57 9.25 13.34
N VAL A 660 -18.19 8.33 14.10
CA VAL A 660 -19.65 8.15 14.21
C VAL A 660 -20.19 8.78 15.49
N ALA A 661 -19.50 8.58 16.62
CA ALA A 661 -19.89 9.10 17.93
C ALA A 661 -18.72 9.79 18.63
N GLN A 662 -19.04 10.81 19.42
CA GLN A 662 -18.10 11.60 20.21
C GLN A 662 -18.58 11.63 21.66
N ASP A 663 -17.63 11.78 22.60
CA ASP A 663 -17.89 11.83 24.04
C ASP A 663 -18.78 10.69 24.57
N LEU A 664 -18.57 9.48 24.03
CA LEU A 664 -19.36 8.31 24.37
C LEU A 664 -19.10 7.86 25.80
N GLN A 665 -20.15 7.86 26.60
CA GLN A 665 -20.14 7.37 27.98
C GLN A 665 -21.08 6.18 28.15
N VAL A 666 -20.60 5.17 28.86
CA VAL A 666 -21.36 3.97 29.19
C VAL A 666 -21.63 3.95 30.68
N HIS A 667 -22.92 3.97 31.03
CA HIS A 667 -23.39 3.81 32.40
C HIS A 667 -23.89 2.38 32.60
N ILE A 668 -23.40 1.73 33.64
CA ILE A 668 -23.79 0.38 34.03
C ILE A 668 -24.43 0.51 35.41
N GLN A 669 -25.64 0.02 35.58
CA GLN A 669 -26.38 0.07 36.83
C GLN A 669 -26.90 -1.31 37.17
N SER A 670 -26.64 -1.73 38.39
CA SER A 670 -27.26 -2.91 38.97
C SER A 670 -28.50 -2.50 39.77
N PRO A 671 -29.72 -2.82 39.29
CA PRO A 671 -30.94 -2.52 40.06
C PRO A 671 -31.12 -3.45 41.27
N GLU A 672 -30.48 -4.62 41.26
CA GLU A 672 -30.56 -5.61 42.34
C GLU A 672 -29.50 -5.30 43.42
N HIS A 673 -29.94 -5.01 44.64
CA HIS A 673 -29.04 -4.65 45.75
C HIS A 673 -27.97 -5.71 46.05
N ASP A 674 -28.26 -6.99 45.82
CA ASP A 674 -27.32 -8.07 46.11
C ASP A 674 -26.33 -8.35 44.98
N LEU A 675 -26.52 -7.77 43.78
CA LEU A 675 -25.60 -7.92 42.65
C LEU A 675 -24.61 -6.75 42.62
N CYS A 676 -23.39 -6.98 43.08
CA CYS A 676 -22.35 -5.93 43.12
C CYS A 676 -21.42 -5.97 41.91
N LEU A 677 -21.09 -4.81 41.35
CA LEU A 677 -20.00 -4.64 40.39
C LEU A 677 -18.65 -4.77 41.10
N SER A 678 -17.77 -5.65 40.63
CA SER A 678 -16.43 -5.82 41.21
C SER A 678 -15.35 -5.06 40.44
N GLN A 679 -15.38 -5.11 39.11
CA GLN A 679 -14.38 -4.45 38.27
C GLN A 679 -14.93 -4.15 36.86
N LEU A 680 -14.52 -3.04 36.27
CA LEU A 680 -14.75 -2.71 34.87
C LEU A 680 -13.45 -2.83 34.09
N LYS A 681 -13.31 -3.89 33.29
CA LYS A 681 -12.16 -4.08 32.41
C LYS A 681 -12.44 -3.45 31.05
N ALA A 682 -12.03 -2.19 30.92
CA ALA A 682 -12.15 -1.39 29.70
C ALA A 682 -10.78 -1.05 29.07
N GLY A 683 -9.69 -1.73 29.43
CA GLY A 683 -8.36 -1.40 28.90
C GLY A 683 -7.87 -0.04 29.40
N SER A 684 -7.43 0.84 28.48
CA SER A 684 -6.91 2.18 28.81
C SER A 684 -8.01 3.24 28.96
N TYR A 685 -9.28 2.89 28.77
CA TYR A 685 -10.40 3.81 28.98
C TYR A 685 -10.64 4.06 30.47
N SER A 686 -10.87 5.32 30.84
CA SER A 686 -11.14 5.68 32.22
C SER A 686 -12.48 5.09 32.67
N SER A 687 -12.44 4.27 33.71
CA SER A 687 -13.60 3.65 34.31
C SER A 687 -13.62 3.90 35.81
N ASN A 688 -14.81 4.07 36.38
CA ASN A 688 -15.03 4.26 37.80
C ASN A 688 -16.24 3.43 38.25
N ILE A 689 -16.21 2.99 39.49
CA ILE A 689 -17.33 2.32 40.16
C ILE A 689 -17.68 3.17 41.38
N SER A 690 -18.97 3.40 41.62
CA SER A 690 -19.47 4.10 42.79
C SER A 690 -19.14 3.35 44.09
N CYS A 691 -19.09 4.08 45.20
CA CYS A 691 -18.73 3.49 46.51
C CYS A 691 -19.68 2.37 46.98
N ASP A 692 -20.91 2.35 46.47
CA ASP A 692 -21.91 1.31 46.74
C ASP A 692 -21.78 0.08 45.84
N ASN A 693 -20.83 0.07 44.89
CA ASN A 693 -20.63 -0.98 43.89
C ASN A 693 -21.86 -1.27 43.01
N GLN A 694 -22.82 -0.33 42.90
CA GLN A 694 -24.03 -0.51 42.12
C GLN A 694 -23.98 0.19 40.76
N ILE A 695 -23.16 1.24 40.62
CA ILE A 695 -23.07 2.05 39.41
C ILE A 695 -21.64 2.08 38.89
N GLY A 696 -21.50 1.75 37.61
CA GLY A 696 -20.25 1.79 36.87
C GLY A 696 -20.31 2.84 35.76
N PHE A 697 -19.20 3.54 35.55
CA PHE A 697 -19.04 4.57 34.55
C PHE A 697 -17.82 4.28 33.70
N ILE A 698 -17.94 4.38 32.38
CA ILE A 698 -16.82 4.21 31.44
C ILE A 698 -16.87 5.33 30.41
N ASP A 699 -15.77 6.08 30.31
CA ASP A 699 -15.59 7.11 29.28
C ASP A 699 -14.79 6.54 28.11
N ILE A 700 -15.49 6.29 27.00
CA ILE A 700 -14.95 5.69 25.78
C ILE A 700 -14.47 6.79 24.81
N GLY A 701 -15.07 7.97 24.85
CA GLY A 701 -14.73 9.09 23.97
C GLY A 701 -15.25 8.87 22.55
N GLU A 702 -14.34 8.75 21.57
CA GLU A 702 -14.69 8.64 20.16
C GLU A 702 -14.85 7.18 19.69
N LEU A 703 -15.84 6.95 18.81
CA LEU A 703 -16.06 5.69 18.13
C LEU A 703 -16.13 5.91 16.60
N TYR A 704 -15.25 5.23 15.86
CA TYR A 704 -15.18 5.30 14.40
C TYR A 704 -16.19 4.35 13.73
N ALA A 705 -16.47 4.55 12.44
CA ALA A 705 -17.40 3.76 11.67
C ALA A 705 -16.95 2.31 11.58
N ASP A 706 -17.90 1.39 11.80
CA ASP A 706 -17.69 -0.06 11.87
C ASP A 706 -16.68 -0.49 12.94
N GLU A 707 -16.36 0.40 13.88
CA GLU A 707 -15.48 0.10 14.99
C GLU A 707 -16.23 -0.59 16.13
N GLU A 708 -15.55 -1.55 16.76
CA GLU A 708 -16.08 -2.30 17.89
C GLU A 708 -15.31 -1.98 19.18
N ARG A 709 -16.04 -1.90 20.30
CA ARG A 709 -15.49 -1.74 21.64
C ARG A 709 -16.11 -2.77 22.57
N ASP A 710 -15.24 -3.63 23.10
CA ASP A 710 -15.60 -4.65 24.06
C ASP A 710 -15.17 -4.26 25.47
N VAL A 711 -16.12 -4.31 26.39
CA VAL A 711 -15.92 -4.08 27.83
C VAL A 711 -16.32 -5.34 28.59
N LEU A 712 -15.43 -5.83 29.45
CA LEU A 712 -15.77 -6.89 30.40
C LEU A 712 -16.14 -6.27 31.76
N VAL A 713 -17.40 -6.46 32.14
CA VAL A 713 -17.94 -6.10 33.46
C VAL A 713 -17.87 -7.33 34.34
N LEU A 714 -17.14 -7.24 35.45
CA LEU A 714 -17.07 -8.31 36.44
C LEU A 714 -18.10 -8.02 37.52
N VAL A 715 -18.96 -9.00 37.79
CA VAL A 715 -20.02 -8.91 38.79
C VAL A 715 -19.89 -10.04 39.81
N ASN A 716 -20.22 -9.74 41.07
CA ASN A 716 -20.27 -10.73 42.13
C ASN A 716 -21.70 -11.20 42.31
N ILE A 717 -21.95 -12.46 41.96
CA ILE A 717 -23.26 -13.10 42.06
C ILE A 717 -23.38 -13.79 43.42
N PRO A 718 -24.33 -13.39 44.29
CA PRO A 718 -24.54 -13.99 45.61
C PRO A 718 -25.25 -15.35 45.50
N ALA A 719 -25.12 -16.21 46.51
CA ALA A 719 -25.98 -17.40 46.63
C ALA A 719 -27.35 -16.97 47.17
N VAL A 720 -28.45 -17.46 46.60
CA VAL A 720 -29.80 -17.12 47.06
C VAL A 720 -30.45 -18.35 47.70
N VAL A 721 -30.94 -18.18 48.92
CA VAL A 721 -31.63 -19.23 49.70
C VAL A 721 -33.13 -19.10 49.46
N ASP A 722 -33.67 -19.98 48.61
CA ASP A 722 -35.05 -20.36 48.21
C ASP A 722 -36.32 -19.49 48.45
N ASN A 723 -36.27 -18.28 49.02
CA ASN A 723 -37.47 -17.46 49.30
C ASN A 723 -37.86 -16.48 48.18
N ASP A 724 -36.96 -16.18 47.23
CA ASP A 724 -37.27 -15.22 46.17
C ASP A 724 -37.82 -15.89 44.90
N SER A 725 -38.79 -15.26 44.24
CA SER A 725 -39.44 -15.82 43.04
C SER A 725 -38.71 -15.51 41.73
N SER A 726 -37.63 -14.74 41.76
CA SER A 726 -36.89 -14.36 40.54
C SER A 726 -35.87 -15.44 40.14
N SER A 727 -36.11 -16.05 38.97
CA SER A 727 -35.18 -16.98 38.30
C SER A 727 -34.09 -16.26 37.49
N GLN A 728 -34.06 -14.93 37.55
CA GLN A 728 -33.20 -14.06 36.75
C GLN A 728 -32.72 -12.87 37.58
N MET A 729 -31.43 -12.53 37.49
CA MET A 729 -30.89 -11.26 37.99
C MET A 729 -30.69 -10.29 36.82
N LYS A 730 -30.93 -9.00 37.04
CA LYS A 730 -30.94 -7.98 36.00
C LYS A 730 -29.76 -7.03 36.19
N LEU A 731 -29.11 -6.67 35.09
CA LEU A 731 -28.13 -5.59 35.03
C LEU A 731 -28.60 -4.62 33.94
N VAL A 732 -28.85 -3.36 34.30
CA VAL A 732 -29.32 -2.34 33.37
C VAL A 732 -28.13 -1.52 32.91
N LYS A 733 -27.92 -1.45 31.61
CA LYS A 733 -26.95 -0.56 31.00
C LYS A 733 -27.70 0.60 30.37
N SER A 734 -27.23 1.83 30.57
CA SER A 734 -27.73 3.00 29.85
C SER A 734 -26.58 3.71 29.12
N MET A 735 -26.84 4.10 27.88
CA MET A 735 -25.98 4.98 27.09
C MET A 735 -26.81 6.16 26.66
N THR A 736 -26.53 7.35 27.19
CA THR A 736 -27.07 8.71 26.88
C THR A 736 -28.56 8.89 26.53
N THR A 737 -29.22 7.95 25.86
CA THR A 737 -30.67 7.86 25.57
C THR A 737 -31.27 6.44 25.62
N ASP A 738 -30.51 5.34 25.48
CA ASP A 738 -31.05 3.97 25.38
C ASP A 738 -30.65 3.07 26.57
N ALA A 739 -31.63 2.35 27.14
CA ALA A 739 -31.43 1.40 28.23
C ALA A 739 -31.58 -0.05 27.75
N ILE A 740 -30.57 -0.88 27.98
CA ILE A 740 -30.54 -2.30 27.63
C ILE A 740 -30.37 -3.14 28.89
N GLU A 741 -31.21 -4.16 29.02
CA GLU A 741 -31.25 -5.04 30.18
C GLU A 741 -30.52 -6.36 29.88
N VAL A 742 -29.49 -6.67 30.67
CA VAL A 742 -28.80 -7.97 30.66
C VAL A 742 -29.40 -8.85 31.74
N LYS A 743 -29.80 -10.07 31.37
CA LYS A 743 -30.43 -11.03 32.28
C LYS A 743 -29.50 -12.21 32.53
N ILE A 744 -29.18 -12.47 33.79
CA ILE A 744 -28.40 -13.64 34.22
C ILE A 744 -29.39 -14.70 34.70
N TYR A 745 -29.46 -15.83 34.00
CA TYR A 745 -30.38 -16.92 34.32
C TYR A 745 -29.87 -17.78 35.49
N ARG A 746 -30.76 -18.05 36.48
CA ARG A 746 -30.40 -18.74 37.74
C ARG A 746 -31.32 -19.92 38.06
N PRO A 747 -31.06 -21.12 37.50
CA PRO A 747 -31.86 -22.31 37.76
C PRO A 747 -31.55 -22.97 39.11
N ARG A 748 -32.49 -23.79 39.62
CA ARG A 748 -32.32 -24.62 40.84
C ARG A 748 -31.36 -25.79 40.64
N SER A 749 -31.42 -26.43 39.47
CA SER A 749 -30.56 -27.53 39.02
C SER A 749 -30.07 -27.27 37.60
N LEU A 750 -28.83 -27.65 37.29
CA LEU A 750 -28.29 -27.64 35.93
C LEU A 750 -28.67 -28.98 35.27
N ILE A 751 -29.42 -28.93 34.16
CA ILE A 751 -29.89 -30.12 33.44
C ILE A 751 -28.98 -30.43 32.23
N GLU A 752 -28.32 -29.41 31.69
CA GLU A 752 -27.42 -29.47 30.52
C GLU A 752 -26.02 -28.97 30.89
N ASP A 753 -25.04 -29.33 30.07
CA ASP A 753 -23.66 -28.83 30.19
C ASP A 753 -23.64 -27.31 30.03
N LEU A 754 -22.87 -26.65 30.90
CA LEU A 754 -22.71 -25.20 30.88
C LEU A 754 -21.99 -24.77 29.60
N VAL A 755 -22.70 -24.05 28.75
CA VAL A 755 -22.13 -23.47 27.53
C VAL A 755 -21.32 -22.22 27.90
N VAL A 756 -20.02 -22.24 27.61
CA VAL A 756 -19.13 -21.09 27.74
C VAL A 756 -19.28 -20.20 26.51
N SER A 757 -19.48 -18.90 26.72
CA SER A 757 -19.53 -17.95 25.61
C SER A 757 -18.14 -17.76 24.98
N VAL A 758 -18.01 -18.14 23.70
CA VAL A 758 -16.81 -17.90 22.88
C VAL A 758 -16.45 -16.42 22.85
N GLU A 759 -17.47 -15.54 22.86
CA GLU A 759 -17.28 -14.09 22.80
C GLU A 759 -16.69 -13.51 24.08
N VAL A 760 -17.08 -14.04 25.23
CA VAL A 760 -16.51 -13.65 26.52
C VAL A 760 -15.10 -14.23 26.66
N ASP A 761 -14.90 -15.48 26.23
CA ASP A 761 -13.61 -16.16 26.28
C ASP A 761 -12.53 -15.47 25.41
N ARG A 762 -12.85 -15.10 24.16
CA ARG A 762 -11.93 -14.33 23.30
C ARG A 762 -11.48 -13.02 23.95
N GLN A 763 -12.38 -12.33 24.66
CA GLN A 763 -12.05 -11.08 25.34
C GLN A 763 -11.19 -11.31 26.58
N LYS A 764 -11.43 -12.39 27.34
CA LYS A 764 -10.54 -12.82 28.42
C LYS A 764 -9.14 -13.11 27.90
N ASN A 765 -9.02 -13.78 26.74
CA ASN A 765 -7.74 -14.04 26.09
C ASN A 765 -7.03 -12.76 25.65
N ARG A 766 -7.76 -11.78 25.08
CA ARG A 766 -7.19 -10.45 24.77
C ARG A 766 -6.56 -9.79 26.00
N PHE A 767 -7.28 -9.74 27.12
CA PHE A 767 -6.75 -9.13 28.35
C PHE A 767 -5.52 -9.88 28.89
N ARG A 768 -5.53 -11.21 28.84
CA ARG A 768 -4.39 -12.04 29.23
C ARG A 768 -3.18 -11.81 28.34
N ALA A 769 -3.37 -11.75 27.03
CA ALA A 769 -2.31 -11.48 26.06
C ALA A 769 -1.69 -10.10 26.31
N ALA A 770 -2.51 -9.05 26.48
CA ALA A 770 -2.02 -7.71 26.78
C ALA A 770 -1.23 -7.65 28.12
N GLU A 771 -1.70 -8.36 29.14
CA GLU A 771 -1.01 -8.46 30.42
C GLU A 771 0.32 -9.23 30.31
N ALA A 772 0.33 -10.34 29.57
CA ALA A 772 1.53 -11.13 29.28
C ALA A 772 2.57 -10.30 28.51
N MET A 773 2.16 -9.55 27.49
CA MET A 773 3.03 -8.62 26.75
C MET A 773 3.62 -7.56 27.69
N ARG A 774 2.83 -6.98 28.60
CA ARG A 774 3.31 -6.00 29.57
C ARG A 774 4.37 -6.59 30.51
N PHE A 775 4.13 -7.79 31.05
CA PHE A 775 5.08 -8.47 31.93
C PHE A 775 6.35 -8.92 31.18
N ALA A 776 6.20 -9.45 29.97
CA ALA A 776 7.31 -9.85 29.12
C ALA A 776 8.18 -8.64 28.74
N ARG A 777 7.56 -7.50 28.38
CA ARG A 777 8.26 -6.22 28.17
C ARG A 777 9.07 -5.83 29.41
N ALA A 778 8.45 -5.83 30.59
CA ALA A 778 9.11 -5.44 31.83
C ALA A 778 10.30 -6.37 32.21
N ALA A 779 10.23 -7.66 31.87
CA ALA A 779 11.33 -8.60 32.03
C ALA A 779 12.45 -8.35 30.98
N ALA A 780 12.07 -8.17 29.71
CA ALA A 780 13.01 -7.89 28.62
C ALA A 780 13.75 -6.55 28.80
N ASP A 781 13.08 -5.52 29.31
CA ASP A 781 13.68 -4.24 29.68
C ASP A 781 14.76 -4.36 30.76
N LYS A 782 14.63 -5.34 31.66
CA LYS A 782 15.65 -5.68 32.67
C LYS A 782 16.78 -6.55 32.10
N GLY A 783 16.69 -6.95 30.84
CA GLY A 783 17.62 -7.88 30.18
C GLY A 783 17.30 -9.35 30.38
N ASP A 784 16.20 -9.70 31.06
CA ASP A 784 15.79 -11.09 31.31
C ASP A 784 14.89 -11.60 30.18
N LEU A 785 15.49 -11.79 29.00
CA LEU A 785 14.82 -12.31 27.81
C LEU A 785 14.27 -13.74 27.95
N PRO A 786 14.96 -14.68 28.64
CA PRO A 786 14.43 -16.03 28.84
C PRO A 786 13.11 -16.04 29.62
N ASN A 787 13.02 -15.26 30.70
CA ASN A 787 11.79 -15.13 31.46
C ASN A 787 10.70 -14.42 30.65
N ALA A 788 11.06 -13.37 29.90
CA ALA A 788 10.12 -12.69 29.01
C ALA A 788 9.46 -13.66 28.01
N ARG A 789 10.26 -14.53 27.37
CA ARG A 789 9.78 -15.58 26.47
C ARG A 789 8.91 -16.62 27.17
N ALA A 790 9.31 -17.07 28.37
CA ALA A 790 8.54 -18.02 29.15
C ALA A 790 7.14 -17.49 29.56
N ILE A 791 7.02 -16.19 29.83
CA ILE A 791 5.73 -15.52 30.09
C ILE A 791 4.83 -15.60 28.85
N ILE A 792 5.38 -15.33 27.66
CA ILE A 792 4.64 -15.40 26.39
C ILE A 792 4.22 -16.83 26.09
N ASP A 793 5.12 -17.81 26.22
CA ASP A 793 4.81 -19.23 25.98
C ASP A 793 3.66 -19.73 26.86
N ARG A 794 3.67 -19.37 28.15
CA ARG A 794 2.59 -19.71 29.08
C ARG A 794 1.25 -19.12 28.65
N CYS A 795 1.26 -17.87 28.18
CA CYS A 795 0.05 -17.22 27.69
C CYS A 795 -0.49 -17.93 26.45
N ARG A 796 0.39 -18.29 25.51
CA ARG A 796 0.01 -19.02 24.29
C ARG A 796 -0.60 -20.39 24.59
N MET A 797 0.00 -21.14 25.52
CA MET A 797 -0.57 -22.41 26.00
C MET A 797 -2.00 -22.21 26.52
N TRP A 798 -2.23 -21.21 27.37
CA TRP A 798 -3.58 -20.93 27.88
C TRP A 798 -4.58 -20.53 26.79
N ILE A 799 -4.18 -19.73 25.80
CA ILE A 799 -5.07 -19.37 24.69
C ILE A 799 -5.39 -20.62 23.86
N SER A 800 -4.41 -21.50 23.63
CA SER A 800 -4.62 -22.76 22.89
C SER A 800 -5.61 -23.72 23.56
N GLU A 801 -5.66 -23.73 24.90
CA GLU A 801 -6.58 -24.55 25.70
C GLU A 801 -7.94 -23.89 25.95
N SER A 802 -8.09 -22.60 25.60
CA SER A 802 -9.32 -21.85 25.83
C SER A 802 -10.45 -22.24 24.86
N ALA A 803 -11.71 -21.95 25.23
CA ALA A 803 -12.87 -22.36 24.43
C ALA A 803 -12.91 -21.70 23.03
N SER A 804 -12.34 -20.51 22.89
CA SER A 804 -12.37 -19.75 21.64
C SER A 804 -11.39 -20.24 20.55
N MET A 805 -10.31 -20.93 20.93
CA MET A 805 -9.32 -21.42 19.95
C MET A 805 -9.83 -22.61 19.13
N PRO A 806 -10.36 -23.71 19.73
CA PRO A 806 -10.96 -24.81 18.97
C PRO A 806 -12.18 -24.38 18.16
N ALA A 807 -12.88 -23.33 18.59
CA ALA A 807 -14.00 -22.74 17.86
C ALA A 807 -13.57 -21.94 16.60
N GLY A 808 -12.26 -21.73 16.39
CA GLY A 808 -11.73 -21.00 15.25
C GLY A 808 -12.00 -19.49 15.29
N ASP A 809 -12.12 -18.90 16.49
CA ASP A 809 -12.30 -17.45 16.60
C ASP A 809 -11.09 -16.69 16.03
N LYS A 810 -11.37 -15.79 15.09
CA LYS A 810 -10.33 -15.06 14.34
C LYS A 810 -9.43 -14.22 15.26
N LEU A 811 -9.98 -13.62 16.32
CA LEU A 811 -9.21 -12.78 17.24
C LEU A 811 -8.28 -13.64 18.12
N SER A 812 -8.75 -14.79 18.61
CA SER A 812 -7.89 -15.70 19.38
C SER A 812 -6.74 -16.28 18.54
N VAL A 813 -6.99 -16.61 17.27
CA VAL A 813 -5.94 -17.05 16.33
C VAL A 813 -4.95 -15.93 16.03
N ALA A 814 -5.46 -14.71 15.82
CA ALA A 814 -4.66 -13.49 15.66
C ALA A 814 -3.72 -13.24 16.85
N LEU A 815 -4.25 -13.34 18.06
CA LEU A 815 -3.51 -13.13 19.30
C LEU A 815 -2.38 -14.15 19.46
N ASP A 816 -2.60 -15.43 19.13
CA ASP A 816 -1.52 -16.43 19.21
C ASP A 816 -0.39 -16.14 18.22
N ALA A 817 -0.73 -15.78 16.97
CA ALA A 817 0.25 -15.41 15.96
C ALA A 817 1.04 -14.15 16.38
N GLU A 818 0.37 -13.16 16.97
CA GLU A 818 1.03 -11.96 17.47
C GLU A 818 1.97 -12.28 18.65
N LEU A 819 1.54 -13.10 19.60
CA LEU A 819 2.38 -13.54 20.71
C LEU A 819 3.61 -14.33 20.22
N GLN A 820 3.47 -15.14 19.17
CA GLN A 820 4.59 -15.83 18.53
C GLN A 820 5.60 -14.84 17.92
N GLU A 821 5.13 -13.76 17.30
CA GLU A 821 6.00 -12.72 16.75
C GLU A 821 6.73 -11.96 17.87
N VAL A 822 6.03 -11.61 18.95
CA VAL A 822 6.63 -11.03 20.17
C VAL A 822 7.73 -11.94 20.72
N TRP A 823 7.47 -13.25 20.80
CA TRP A 823 8.44 -14.24 21.27
C TRP A 823 9.69 -14.29 20.38
N SER A 824 9.50 -14.27 19.06
CA SER A 824 10.58 -14.27 18.07
C SER A 824 11.50 -13.06 18.26
N ARG A 825 10.90 -11.87 18.38
CA ARG A 825 11.61 -10.60 18.55
C ARG A 825 12.30 -10.43 19.91
N MET A 826 12.06 -11.33 20.87
CA MET A 826 12.80 -11.41 22.14
C MET A 826 14.03 -12.33 22.06
N GLY A 827 14.52 -12.67 20.86
CA GLY A 827 15.64 -13.60 20.67
C GLY A 827 17.01 -13.13 21.06
N SER A 828 17.25 -11.83 20.97
CA SER A 828 18.47 -11.24 21.48
C SER A 828 18.19 -9.82 21.93
N LYS A 829 19.07 -9.28 22.77
CA LYS A 829 18.96 -7.90 23.25
C LYS A 829 18.91 -6.91 22.09
N LYS A 830 19.74 -7.13 21.05
CA LYS A 830 19.78 -6.29 19.86
C LYS A 830 18.44 -6.25 19.12
N ILE A 831 17.84 -7.43 18.85
CA ILE A 831 16.55 -7.53 18.13
C ILE A 831 15.43 -6.92 18.97
N TYR A 832 15.44 -7.16 20.29
CA TYR A 832 14.45 -6.57 21.19
C TYR A 832 14.55 -5.04 21.21
N GLU A 833 15.77 -4.49 21.26
CA GLU A 833 15.97 -3.05 21.29
C GLU A 833 15.64 -2.37 19.96
N SER A 834 15.99 -2.96 18.81
CA SER A 834 15.77 -2.35 17.50
C SER A 834 14.32 -2.46 17.01
N THR A 835 13.66 -3.61 17.22
CA THR A 835 12.32 -3.84 16.64
C THR A 835 11.31 -4.42 17.62
N GLY A 836 11.74 -5.28 18.56
CA GLY A 836 10.84 -5.93 19.50
C GLY A 836 10.13 -4.99 20.48
N ARG A 837 10.83 -3.95 20.97
CA ARG A 837 10.30 -2.94 21.90
C ARG A 837 9.22 -2.10 21.23
N GLY A 838 9.46 -1.62 20.01
CA GLY A 838 8.46 -0.87 19.24
C GLY A 838 7.23 -1.72 18.93
N TYR A 839 7.45 -2.96 18.48
CA TYR A 839 6.39 -3.92 18.16
C TYR A 839 5.47 -4.20 19.36
N ILE A 840 6.03 -4.54 20.54
CA ILE A 840 5.22 -4.87 21.73
C ILE A 840 4.45 -3.66 22.28
N LEU A 841 5.02 -2.45 22.18
CA LEU A 841 4.35 -1.21 22.61
C LEU A 841 3.17 -0.85 21.71
N SER A 842 3.32 -0.97 20.39
CA SER A 842 2.21 -0.83 19.43
C SER A 842 1.16 -1.93 19.67
N GLY A 843 1.62 -3.16 19.90
CA GLY A 843 0.85 -4.33 20.34
C GLY A 843 -0.12 -4.04 21.48
N MET A 844 0.45 -3.71 22.63
CA MET A 844 -0.24 -3.39 23.87
C MET A 844 -1.22 -2.22 23.71
N GLY A 845 -0.82 -1.13 23.03
CA GLY A 845 -1.67 0.03 22.80
C GLY A 845 -2.92 -0.32 22.00
N ALA A 846 -2.75 -1.06 20.90
CA ALA A 846 -3.87 -1.50 20.06
C ALA A 846 -4.86 -2.40 20.81
N HIS A 847 -4.41 -3.38 21.61
CA HIS A 847 -5.34 -4.21 22.39
C HIS A 847 -5.98 -3.46 23.55
N SER A 848 -5.27 -2.55 24.20
CA SER A 848 -5.81 -1.80 25.33
C SER A 848 -6.88 -0.80 24.89
N MET A 849 -6.66 -0.14 23.75
CA MET A 849 -7.60 0.83 23.18
C MET A 849 -8.59 0.22 22.18
N GLN A 850 -8.33 -1.01 21.71
CA GLN A 850 -9.09 -1.68 20.65
C GLN A 850 -9.12 -0.88 19.35
N LYS A 851 -7.98 -0.24 19.02
CA LYS A 851 -7.79 0.57 17.82
C LYS A 851 -6.72 -0.06 16.94
N ALA A 852 -6.89 0.01 15.63
CA ALA A 852 -5.88 -0.47 14.70
C ALA A 852 -4.61 0.41 14.75
N THR A 853 -3.44 -0.21 14.78
CA THR A 853 -2.13 0.45 14.68
C THR A 853 -1.27 -0.23 13.61
N ALA A 854 -0.31 0.50 13.02
CA ALA A 854 0.70 -0.15 12.20
C ALA A 854 1.76 -0.84 13.10
N ARG A 855 2.21 -2.03 12.68
CA ARG A 855 3.10 -2.91 13.45
C ARG A 855 4.13 -3.58 12.52
N GLY A 856 5.38 -3.14 12.59
CA GLY A 856 6.51 -3.79 11.92
C GLY A 856 6.47 -3.68 10.39
N ASP A 857 6.75 -4.79 9.70
CA ASP A 857 6.88 -4.88 8.23
C ASP A 857 5.60 -5.24 7.49
N SER A 858 4.54 -5.62 8.22
CA SER A 858 3.32 -6.10 7.59
C SER A 858 2.26 -5.01 7.65
N THR A 859 1.91 -4.46 6.50
CA THR A 859 0.60 -3.82 6.27
C THR A 859 -0.35 -4.78 5.56
N GLU A 860 0.06 -6.03 5.33
CA GLU A 860 -0.71 -7.00 4.57
C GLU A 860 -2.03 -7.34 5.24
N THR A 861 -3.10 -7.17 4.48
CA THR A 861 -4.50 -7.36 4.88
C THR A 861 -4.85 -8.82 5.15
N SER A 862 -3.96 -9.76 4.79
CA SER A 862 -4.04 -11.19 5.06
C SER A 862 -3.30 -11.62 6.32
N SER A 863 -2.52 -10.74 6.96
CA SER A 863 -1.84 -11.07 8.20
C SER A 863 -2.86 -11.19 9.32
N PRO A 864 -2.89 -12.30 10.07
CA PRO A 864 -3.78 -12.45 11.22
C PRO A 864 -3.51 -11.40 12.31
N VAL A 865 -2.41 -10.64 12.22
CA VAL A 865 -1.92 -9.69 13.23
C VAL A 865 -2.68 -8.35 13.28
N HIS A 866 -3.52 -8.02 12.29
CA HIS A 866 -4.23 -6.73 12.21
C HIS A 866 -5.67 -6.77 12.72
N ALA A 867 -5.82 -7.00 14.03
CA ALA A 867 -7.09 -6.80 14.71
C ALA A 867 -7.53 -5.31 14.68
N TYR A 868 -8.83 -5.06 14.74
CA TYR A 868 -9.46 -3.72 14.86
C TYR A 868 -9.44 -2.83 13.61
N GLN A 869 -8.98 -3.31 12.44
CA GLN A 869 -9.11 -2.56 11.19
C GLN A 869 -10.58 -2.44 10.77
N THR A 870 -11.03 -1.22 10.49
CA THR A 870 -12.38 -0.94 9.98
C THR A 870 -12.40 -0.87 8.45
N LEU A 871 -13.58 -0.97 7.84
CA LEU A 871 -13.73 -0.91 6.39
C LEU A 871 -13.17 0.41 5.79
N PRO A 872 -13.42 1.60 6.36
CA PRO A 872 -12.78 2.84 5.89
C PRO A 872 -11.25 2.83 5.94
N MET A 873 -10.65 2.20 6.97
CA MET A 873 -9.19 2.02 7.05
C MET A 873 -8.68 1.12 5.94
N PHE A 874 -9.39 0.02 5.67
CA PHE A 874 -9.05 -0.91 4.60
C PHE A 874 -9.12 -0.26 3.21
N GLU A 875 -10.17 0.52 2.94
CA GLU A 875 -10.30 1.25 1.68
C GLU A 875 -9.17 2.27 1.49
N MET A 876 -8.81 3.01 2.55
CA MET A 876 -7.70 3.97 2.51
C MET A 876 -6.36 3.28 2.28
N LEU A 877 -6.11 2.12 2.91
CA LEU A 877 -4.92 1.30 2.65
C LEU A 877 -4.87 0.85 1.18
N LYS A 878 -5.98 0.37 0.63
CA LYS A 878 -6.06 -0.02 -0.78
C LYS A 878 -5.77 1.17 -1.71
N LEU A 879 -6.35 2.34 -1.41
CA LEU A 879 -6.09 3.57 -2.15
C LEU A 879 -4.61 3.97 -2.07
N SER A 880 -3.99 3.88 -0.90
CA SER A 880 -2.58 4.24 -0.73
C SER A 880 -1.65 3.40 -1.62
N ARG A 881 -1.95 2.11 -1.80
CA ARG A 881 -1.19 1.20 -2.67
C ARG A 881 -1.45 1.41 -4.16
N MET A 882 -2.64 1.87 -4.52
CA MET A 882 -3.01 2.18 -5.92
C MET A 882 -2.55 3.56 -6.37
N SER A 883 -2.31 4.48 -5.43
CA SER A 883 -1.98 5.87 -5.71
C SER A 883 -0.49 6.04 -6.03
N LEU A 884 -0.17 6.24 -7.32
CA LEU A 884 1.04 6.97 -7.69
C LEU A 884 0.77 8.48 -7.55
N PRO A 885 1.62 9.26 -6.85
CA PRO A 885 1.38 10.68 -6.62
C PRO A 885 1.37 11.48 -7.94
N ASN A 886 0.44 12.45 -8.03
CA ASN A 886 0.25 13.33 -9.19
C ASN A 886 1.47 14.22 -9.52
N PHE A 887 2.48 14.29 -8.65
CA PHE A 887 3.69 15.10 -8.83
C PHE A 887 4.62 14.64 -9.97
N LEU A 888 4.35 13.49 -10.60
CA LEU A 888 5.11 12.99 -11.75
C LEU A 888 4.34 13.00 -13.08
N ARG A 889 3.13 13.58 -13.14
CA ARG A 889 2.43 13.78 -14.43
C ARG A 889 2.98 15.03 -15.13
N PRO A 890 3.50 14.94 -16.37
CA PRO A 890 3.71 16.14 -17.18
C PRO A 890 2.36 16.84 -17.40
N LYS A 891 2.30 18.15 -17.16
CA LYS A 891 1.08 18.96 -17.32
C LYS A 891 0.54 18.79 -18.75
N GLN A 892 -0.62 18.15 -18.89
CA GLN A 892 -1.41 18.28 -20.12
C GLN A 892 -1.97 19.70 -20.17
N THR A 893 -1.48 20.49 -21.14
CA THR A 893 -2.09 21.75 -21.53
C THR A 893 -3.49 21.48 -22.08
N GLN A 894 -4.53 21.95 -21.39
CA GLN A 894 -5.88 21.99 -21.96
C GLN A 894 -5.89 22.93 -23.18
N PRO A 895 -6.49 22.54 -24.32
CA PRO A 895 -6.75 23.48 -25.39
C PRO A 895 -7.82 24.47 -24.92
N LYS A 896 -7.51 25.77 -25.00
CA LYS A 896 -8.52 26.82 -24.90
C LYS A 896 -9.45 26.67 -26.11
N TYR A 897 -10.74 26.45 -25.85
CA TYR A 897 -11.77 26.56 -26.87
C TYR A 897 -11.83 28.01 -27.38
N ILE A 898 -11.71 28.17 -28.70
CA ILE A 898 -12.33 29.25 -29.48
C ILE A 898 -13.44 28.59 -30.27
#